data_AF-A0A3E0PE46-F1
#
_entry.id   AF-A0A3E0PE46-F1
#
_cell.length_a   1.000
_cell.length_b   1.000
_cell.length_c   1.000
_cell.angle_alpha   90.00
_cell.angle_beta   90.00
_cell.angle_gamma   90.00
#
_symmetry.space_group_name_H-M   'P 1'
#
loop_
_entity.id
_entity.type
_entity.pdbx_description
1 polymer ?
#
loop_
_entity_poly.entity_id
_entity_poly.type
_entity_poly.pdbx_seq_one_letter_code
_entity_poly.pdbx_strand_id
1 'polypeptide(L)'
;MNQEQYINLIRNIEPKARNNPDGYRWRVFLLAVLGYAYIIGIALLPLLIVLAVVAVVFISPAVFWILAKLLGKFVFLLLAAVGAIFAACWGAMSSFRRDVAMPDGTPIAKQEFPELFGLLENIRKVIKAPLPDVVLIDSGFNASVMTIPRFFVFGSKTVLTLGLPLMEALSVEHFRAVLAHEMGHISRRHGRYSGWIYQLRATWAHFLEEQEINGSSSIAFLYTRFVNWYMPFFNAYSFVLAREQEREADSMAAEMYGATTMAESLVVTHLKEAHYGELFYKNIAEGARSRSIPPKDLYSGLCNSLRQPMVESRDSVVLRNALSAVTDYSDTHPSLAERLGLLGYETSNNGNPNSLPDSTGPSAAEHFLGEYAVRLGEQFDTQWEIELGANWREAHQHWKELNARAEELRTKYENGTATTDEVFELADMIASQPGEAEEGKKILKYVLEKEPEHVGAKFTLGSLLLKDRDDEGVRLINEAAASDFALTPFACDILYSYFNSTGRGEEALRYIRKSDSFQETLELAEFERSTVSADDAFTNHSIVSEQLEKIRTKLGYHEEISEAYLVQKEVRHFKEHPLHILCLLTDKVSKKKADLVREVVGGQVEPFDIYLIMTLEAQPYEIRMNVEAVEGALIYKSA
;
A
#
# COMPACT_ATOMS: atom_id res chain seq x y z
N MET A 1 6.74 -14.84 9.26
CA MET A 1 5.94 -14.70 10.50
C MET A 1 4.57 -14.26 10.05
N ASN A 2 3.52 -15.02 10.36
CA ASN A 2 2.17 -14.62 9.93
C ASN A 2 1.64 -13.47 10.80
N GLN A 3 0.56 -12.82 10.38
CA GLN A 3 0.03 -11.64 11.07
C GLN A 3 -0.40 -11.93 12.51
N GLU A 4 -0.93 -13.13 12.80
CA GLU A 4 -1.29 -13.52 14.16
C GLU A 4 -0.08 -13.60 15.09
N GLN A 5 1.01 -14.21 14.63
CA GLN A 5 2.28 -14.24 15.36
C GLN A 5 2.84 -12.82 15.56
N TYR A 6 2.67 -11.94 14.57
CA TYR A 6 3.08 -10.54 14.66
C TYR A 6 2.27 -9.77 15.71
N ILE A 7 0.93 -9.87 15.68
CA ILE A 7 0.04 -9.23 16.67
C ILE A 7 0.32 -9.77 18.08
N ASN A 8 0.46 -11.09 18.23
CA ASN A 8 0.78 -11.70 19.51
C ASN A 8 2.16 -11.27 20.01
N LEU A 9 3.15 -11.09 19.13
CA LEU A 9 4.45 -10.55 19.49
C LEU A 9 4.32 -9.11 20.02
N ILE A 10 3.56 -8.25 19.32
CA ILE A 10 3.31 -6.86 19.77
C ILE A 10 2.65 -6.84 21.15
N ARG A 11 1.53 -7.58 21.33
CA ARG A 11 0.81 -7.67 22.61
C ARG A 11 1.72 -8.10 23.77
N ASN A 12 2.71 -8.94 23.49
CA ASN A 12 3.66 -9.44 24.49
C ASN A 12 4.81 -8.47 24.82
N ILE A 13 5.20 -7.59 23.89
CA ILE A 13 6.33 -6.66 24.08
C ILE A 13 5.89 -5.27 24.50
N GLU A 14 4.67 -4.85 24.18
CA GLU A 14 4.11 -3.54 24.51
C GLU A 14 4.09 -3.27 26.03
N PRO A 15 3.65 -4.19 26.92
CA PRO A 15 3.80 -4.01 28.37
C PRO A 15 5.26 -3.90 28.83
N LYS A 16 6.20 -4.54 28.12
CA LYS A 16 7.63 -4.50 28.45
C LYS A 16 8.24 -3.14 28.08
N ALA A 17 7.80 -2.56 26.96
CA ALA A 17 8.17 -1.20 26.57
C ALA A 17 7.70 -0.18 27.60
N ARG A 18 6.44 -0.30 28.06
CA ARG A 18 5.85 0.56 29.11
C ARG A 18 6.59 0.48 30.45
N ASN A 19 6.94 -0.73 30.88
CA ASN A 19 7.58 -0.94 32.19
C ASN A 19 9.07 -0.57 32.23
N ASN A 20 9.78 -0.61 31.10
CA ASN A 20 11.20 -0.23 31.02
C ASN A 20 11.52 0.43 29.67
N PRO A 21 11.15 1.70 29.48
CA PRO A 21 11.30 2.41 28.20
C PRO A 21 12.76 2.47 27.73
N ASP A 22 13.70 2.77 28.62
CA ASP A 22 15.11 2.92 28.27
C ASP A 22 15.76 1.57 27.93
N GLY A 23 15.45 0.51 28.69
CA GLY A 23 15.88 -0.84 28.38
C GLY A 23 15.28 -1.35 27.06
N TYR A 24 14.04 -0.96 26.76
CA TYR A 24 13.38 -1.32 25.50
C TYR A 24 14.03 -0.61 24.31
N ARG A 25 14.27 0.72 24.40
CA ARG A 25 15.03 1.49 23.39
C ARG A 25 16.39 0.87 23.11
N TRP A 26 17.12 0.48 24.16
CA TRP A 26 18.41 -0.18 24.00
C TRP A 26 18.30 -1.52 23.25
N ARG A 27 17.26 -2.31 23.49
CA ARG A 27 17.00 -3.54 22.73
C ARG A 27 16.71 -3.26 21.26
N VAL A 28 15.87 -2.27 20.95
CA VAL A 28 15.59 -1.87 19.56
C VAL A 28 16.87 -1.39 18.87
N PHE A 29 17.70 -0.62 19.58
CA PHE A 29 19.02 -0.21 19.10
C PHE A 29 19.95 -1.40 18.81
N LEU A 30 20.01 -2.40 19.70
CA LEU A 30 20.81 -3.60 19.47
C LEU A 30 20.30 -4.41 18.27
N LEU A 31 18.98 -4.51 18.09
CA LEU A 31 18.40 -5.14 16.90
C LEU A 31 18.79 -4.37 15.63
N ALA A 32 18.68 -3.05 15.66
CA ALA A 32 19.12 -2.20 14.55
C ALA A 32 20.60 -2.43 14.20
N VAL A 33 21.49 -2.46 15.20
CA VAL A 33 22.92 -2.75 15.04
C VAL A 33 23.13 -4.16 14.48
N LEU A 34 22.36 -5.16 14.89
CA LEU A 34 22.42 -6.52 14.35
C LEU A 34 22.14 -6.54 12.84
N GLY A 35 21.12 -5.81 12.39
CA GLY A 35 20.82 -5.66 10.97
C GLY A 35 22.00 -5.10 10.17
N TYR A 36 22.62 -4.02 10.64
CA TYR A 36 23.81 -3.45 10.02
C TYR A 36 25.01 -4.41 10.05
N ALA A 37 25.25 -5.04 11.20
CA ALA A 37 26.35 -5.99 11.37
C ALA A 37 26.23 -7.19 10.42
N TYR A 38 25.00 -7.63 10.13
CA TYR A 38 24.75 -8.70 9.16
C TYR A 38 25.14 -8.30 7.73
N ILE A 39 24.67 -7.13 7.26
CA ILE A 39 25.00 -6.62 5.91
C ILE A 39 26.51 -6.43 5.78
N ILE A 40 27.12 -5.75 6.75
CA ILE A 40 28.57 -5.50 6.76
C ILE A 40 29.33 -6.83 6.83
N GLY A 41 28.86 -7.79 7.63
CA GLY A 41 29.47 -9.12 7.74
C GLY A 41 29.48 -9.87 6.42
N ILE A 42 28.36 -9.90 5.69
CA ILE A 42 28.29 -10.51 4.36
C ILE A 42 29.19 -9.77 3.37
N ALA A 43 29.25 -8.44 3.43
CA ALA A 43 30.11 -7.64 2.56
C ALA A 43 31.61 -7.89 2.82
N LEU A 44 32.00 -8.08 4.09
CA LEU A 44 33.39 -8.29 4.50
C LEU A 44 33.87 -9.73 4.34
N LEU A 45 32.98 -10.73 4.38
CA LEU A 45 33.36 -12.14 4.32
C LEU A 45 34.19 -12.52 3.07
N PRO A 46 33.84 -12.09 1.84
CA PRO A 46 34.66 -12.31 0.65
C PRO A 46 36.03 -11.63 0.74
N LEU A 47 36.08 -10.42 1.30
CA LEU A 47 37.34 -9.69 1.51
C LEU A 47 38.26 -10.47 2.46
N LEU A 48 37.72 -10.99 3.55
CA LEU A 48 38.48 -11.82 4.51
C LEU A 48 38.97 -13.12 3.86
N ILE A 49 38.17 -13.76 3.01
CA ILE A 49 38.58 -14.95 2.26
C ILE A 49 39.75 -14.62 1.31
N VAL A 50 39.68 -13.51 0.57
CA VAL A 50 40.78 -13.06 -0.30
C VAL A 50 42.04 -12.79 0.51
N LEU A 51 41.94 -12.07 1.63
CA LEU A 51 43.08 -11.79 2.50
C LEU A 51 43.69 -13.07 3.08
N ALA A 52 42.88 -14.05 3.46
CA ALA A 52 43.36 -15.35 3.94
C ALA A 52 44.10 -16.13 2.84
N VAL A 53 43.57 -16.15 1.61
CA VAL A 53 44.22 -16.80 0.46
C VAL A 53 45.56 -16.13 0.14
N VAL A 54 45.59 -14.79 0.14
CA VAL A 54 46.82 -14.02 -0.07
C VAL A 54 47.84 -14.33 1.03
N ALA A 55 47.43 -14.35 2.29
CA ALA A 55 48.31 -14.70 3.40
C ALA A 55 48.91 -16.11 3.25
N VAL A 56 48.11 -17.11 2.86
CA VAL A 56 48.58 -18.48 2.60
C VAL A 56 49.60 -18.54 1.46
N VAL A 57 49.38 -17.76 0.39
CA VAL A 57 50.33 -17.65 -0.72
C VAL A 57 51.69 -17.10 -0.28
N PHE A 58 51.72 -16.14 0.64
CA PHE A 58 52.97 -15.54 1.13
C PHE A 58 53.72 -16.40 2.15
N ILE A 59 53.10 -17.44 2.73
CA ILE A 59 53.74 -18.35 3.69
C ILE A 59 54.70 -19.34 3.01
N SER A 60 54.47 -19.69 1.73
CA SER A 60 55.30 -20.67 1.01
C SER A 60 55.36 -20.44 -0.51
N PRO A 61 56.54 -20.18 -1.09
CA PRO A 61 56.73 -20.09 -2.54
C PRO A 61 56.35 -21.37 -3.30
N ALA A 62 56.42 -22.54 -2.65
CA ALA A 62 56.05 -23.83 -3.26
C ALA A 62 54.53 -24.00 -3.34
N VAL A 63 53.78 -23.52 -2.33
CA VAL A 63 52.31 -23.52 -2.31
C VAL A 63 51.76 -22.58 -3.38
N PHE A 64 52.43 -21.43 -3.61
CA PHE A 64 52.09 -20.50 -4.69
C PHE A 64 52.09 -21.16 -6.07
N TRP A 65 53.12 -21.94 -6.43
CA TRP A 65 53.19 -22.59 -7.75
C TRP A 65 52.14 -23.69 -7.96
N ILE A 66 51.74 -24.39 -6.89
CA ILE A 66 50.69 -25.41 -6.93
C ILE A 66 49.31 -24.75 -7.08
N LEU A 67 49.03 -23.71 -6.28
CA LEU A 67 47.78 -22.96 -6.36
C LEU A 67 47.67 -22.18 -7.68
N ALA A 68 48.74 -21.59 -8.21
CA ALA A 68 48.72 -20.90 -9.50
C ALA A 68 48.36 -21.83 -10.67
N LYS A 69 48.81 -23.09 -10.65
CA LYS A 69 48.45 -24.08 -11.68
C LYS A 69 47.02 -24.62 -11.55
N LEU A 70 46.52 -24.83 -10.34
CA LEU A 70 45.17 -25.37 -10.09
C LEU A 70 44.08 -24.30 -10.11
N LEU A 71 44.37 -23.13 -9.55
CA LEU A 71 43.42 -22.05 -9.32
C LEU A 71 43.58 -20.89 -10.31
N GLY A 72 44.50 -20.91 -11.29
CA GLY A 72 44.68 -19.79 -12.22
C GLY A 72 43.37 -19.30 -12.87
N LYS A 73 42.46 -20.21 -13.22
CA LYS A 73 41.09 -19.88 -13.68
C LYS A 73 40.11 -19.53 -12.55
N PHE A 74 40.29 -20.13 -11.37
CA PHE A 74 39.45 -19.89 -10.18
C PHE A 74 39.76 -18.58 -9.45
N VAL A 75 40.99 -18.04 -9.57
CA VAL A 75 41.36 -16.72 -9.02
C VAL A 75 40.60 -15.61 -9.73
N PHE A 76 40.46 -15.70 -11.06
CA PHE A 76 39.62 -14.76 -11.81
C PHE A 76 38.14 -14.88 -11.43
N LEU A 77 37.63 -16.10 -11.21
CA LEU A 77 36.27 -16.33 -10.70
C LEU A 77 36.07 -15.79 -9.27
N LEU A 78 37.05 -15.96 -8.38
CA LEU A 78 37.02 -15.44 -7.01
C LEU A 78 37.08 -13.92 -7.00
N LEU A 79 37.97 -13.31 -7.79
CA LEU A 79 38.06 -11.86 -7.95
C LEU A 79 36.79 -11.27 -8.59
N ALA A 80 36.20 -11.97 -9.57
CA ALA A 80 34.91 -11.59 -10.15
C ALA A 80 33.78 -11.71 -9.12
N ALA A 81 33.74 -12.76 -8.30
CA ALA A 81 32.76 -12.92 -7.23
C ALA A 81 32.92 -11.84 -6.14
N VAL A 82 34.15 -11.54 -5.73
CA VAL A 82 34.45 -10.46 -4.77
C VAL A 82 34.10 -9.10 -5.36
N GLY A 83 34.43 -8.87 -6.64
CA GLY A 83 34.06 -7.66 -7.36
C GLY A 83 32.54 -7.50 -7.50
N ALA A 84 31.81 -8.60 -7.76
CA ALA A 84 30.36 -8.61 -7.81
C ALA A 84 29.73 -8.35 -6.44
N ILE A 85 30.26 -8.96 -5.36
CA ILE A 85 29.78 -8.69 -4.00
C ILE A 85 30.11 -7.26 -3.59
N PHE A 86 31.29 -6.75 -3.90
CA PHE A 86 31.64 -5.35 -3.65
C PHE A 86 30.74 -4.40 -4.45
N ALA A 87 30.46 -4.68 -5.72
CA ALA A 87 29.55 -3.90 -6.53
C ALA A 87 28.11 -3.96 -6.02
N ALA A 88 27.64 -5.12 -5.53
CA ALA A 88 26.33 -5.27 -4.92
C ALA A 88 26.22 -4.54 -3.57
N CYS A 89 27.25 -4.65 -2.72
CA CYS A 89 27.33 -3.92 -1.46
C CYS A 89 27.49 -2.41 -1.69
N TRP A 90 28.24 -2.00 -2.72
CA TRP A 90 28.35 -0.61 -3.13
C TRP A 90 27.03 -0.09 -3.71
N GLY A 91 26.32 -0.89 -4.50
CA GLY A 91 24.97 -0.61 -5.00
C GLY A 91 24.00 -0.38 -3.84
N ALA A 92 23.91 -1.34 -2.92
CA ALA A 92 23.12 -1.22 -1.70
C ALA A 92 23.52 0.01 -0.88
N MET A 93 24.83 0.25 -0.68
CA MET A 93 25.35 1.40 0.06
C MET A 93 25.18 2.74 -0.68
N SER A 94 25.05 2.72 -2.01
CA SER A 94 24.73 3.87 -2.84
C SER A 94 23.23 4.20 -2.82
N SER A 95 22.35 3.21 -2.61
CA SER A 95 20.94 3.46 -2.28
C SER A 95 20.80 4.25 -0.96
N PHE A 96 21.69 4.05 0.03
CA PHE A 96 21.76 4.91 1.23
C PHE A 96 22.22 6.36 0.95
N ARG A 97 22.77 6.64 -0.24
CA ARG A 97 23.20 7.99 -0.65
C ARG A 97 22.17 8.73 -1.49
N ARG A 98 21.02 8.13 -1.84
CA ARG A 98 19.99 8.91 -2.53
C ARG A 98 19.58 10.04 -1.59
N ASP A 99 19.76 11.28 -2.07
CA ASP A 99 19.29 12.46 -1.38
C ASP A 99 17.81 12.25 -1.13
N VAL A 100 17.44 12.07 0.14
CA VAL A 100 16.03 12.09 0.53
C VAL A 100 15.50 13.43 0.05
N ALA A 101 14.56 13.40 -0.91
CA ALA A 101 14.02 14.59 -1.52
C ALA A 101 13.49 15.50 -0.40
N MET A 102 13.78 16.81 -0.50
CA MET A 102 13.11 17.76 0.38
C MET A 102 11.60 17.62 0.15
N PRO A 103 10.79 17.62 1.22
CA PRO A 103 9.34 17.70 1.06
C PRO A 103 8.97 18.90 0.19
N ASP A 104 7.93 18.72 -0.62
CA ASP A 104 7.35 19.82 -1.38
C ASP A 104 6.72 20.85 -0.43
N GLY A 105 6.63 22.10 -0.88
CA GLY A 105 6.02 23.19 -0.12
C GLY A 105 6.77 24.51 -0.24
N THR A 106 6.09 25.59 0.16
CA THR A 106 6.60 26.95 0.10
C THR A 106 7.34 27.29 1.40
N PRO A 107 8.66 27.60 1.36
CA PRO A 107 9.41 27.94 2.55
C PRO A 107 9.00 29.30 3.10
N ILE A 108 8.87 29.39 4.43
CA ILE A 108 8.55 30.63 5.12
C ILE A 108 9.70 31.07 6.04
N ALA A 109 9.90 32.38 6.17
CA ALA A 109 10.99 32.94 6.98
C ALA A 109 10.51 33.57 8.29
N LYS A 110 11.35 33.50 9.32
CA LYS A 110 11.09 34.08 10.65
C LYS A 110 10.80 35.58 10.61
N GLN A 111 11.42 36.31 9.70
CA GLN A 111 11.24 37.74 9.53
C GLN A 111 9.83 38.10 9.06
N GLU A 112 9.21 37.21 8.29
CA GLU A 112 7.87 37.38 7.71
C GLU A 112 6.78 36.90 8.67
N PHE A 113 7.03 35.83 9.43
CA PHE A 113 6.06 35.21 10.34
C PHE A 113 6.58 35.14 11.79
N PRO A 114 6.87 36.28 12.44
CA PRO A 114 7.55 36.31 13.73
C PRO A 114 6.74 35.63 14.86
N GLU A 115 5.42 35.67 14.81
CA GLU A 115 4.55 35.05 15.82
C GLU A 115 4.61 33.52 15.77
N LEU A 116 4.52 32.92 14.57
CA LEU A 116 4.64 31.48 14.38
C LEU A 116 6.02 30.97 14.82
N PHE A 117 7.09 31.67 14.42
CA PHE A 117 8.45 31.31 14.85
C PHE A 117 8.69 31.59 16.34
N GLY A 118 7.97 32.55 16.93
CA GLY A 118 7.94 32.77 18.38
C GLY A 118 7.31 31.61 19.13
N LEU A 119 6.21 31.06 18.61
CA LEU A 119 5.57 29.84 19.09
C LEU A 119 6.53 28.64 19.02
N LEU A 120 7.18 28.43 17.87
CA LEU A 120 8.19 27.36 17.70
C LEU A 120 9.33 27.48 18.72
N GLU A 121 9.83 28.69 18.96
CA GLU A 121 10.89 28.92 19.97
C GLU A 121 10.40 28.68 21.40
N ASN A 122 9.13 28.97 21.71
CA ASN A 122 8.55 28.67 23.01
C ASN A 122 8.45 27.15 23.22
N ILE A 123 7.85 26.44 22.26
CA ILE A 123 7.73 24.98 22.27
C ILE A 123 9.10 24.35 22.47
N ARG A 124 10.06 24.70 21.59
CA ARG A 124 11.45 24.23 21.61
C ARG A 124 12.09 24.33 23.01
N LYS A 125 11.90 25.44 23.73
CA LYS A 125 12.50 25.66 25.06
C LYS A 125 11.94 24.71 26.11
N VAL A 126 10.64 24.47 26.10
CA VAL A 126 9.98 23.62 27.12
C VAL A 126 10.24 22.15 26.84
N ILE A 127 10.01 21.69 25.61
CA ILE A 127 10.16 20.26 25.27
C ILE A 127 11.61 19.87 24.94
N LYS A 128 12.56 20.83 24.95
CA LYS A 128 13.98 20.64 24.63
C LYS A 128 14.21 20.00 23.25
N ALA A 129 13.47 20.46 22.24
CA ALA A 129 13.65 20.09 20.84
C ALA A 129 14.72 20.97 20.15
N PRO A 130 15.32 20.53 19.03
CA PRO A 130 15.98 21.46 18.11
C PRO A 130 14.94 22.35 17.42
N LEU A 131 15.37 23.52 16.95
CA LEU A 131 14.53 24.33 16.06
C LEU A 131 14.58 23.70 14.65
N PRO A 132 13.46 23.64 13.91
CA PRO A 132 13.49 23.26 12.50
C PRO A 132 14.43 24.16 11.70
N ASP A 133 15.24 23.58 10.81
CA ASP A 133 16.12 24.32 9.91
C ASP A 133 15.31 24.99 8.77
N VAL A 134 14.20 24.37 8.37
CA VAL A 134 13.27 24.87 7.35
C VAL A 134 11.85 24.64 7.83
N VAL A 135 10.98 25.63 7.61
CA VAL A 135 9.53 25.53 7.78
C VAL A 135 8.88 25.72 6.43
N LEU A 136 8.06 24.76 6.00
CA LEU A 136 7.36 24.73 4.72
C LEU A 136 5.85 24.81 4.95
N ILE A 137 5.13 25.47 4.05
CA ILE A 137 3.68 25.38 3.93
C ILE A 137 3.32 24.60 2.66
N ASP A 138 2.51 23.54 2.78
CA ASP A 138 2.06 22.74 1.63
C ASP A 138 0.53 22.71 1.51
N SER A 139 0.04 21.97 0.50
CA SER A 139 -1.37 21.81 0.18
C SER A 139 -2.03 20.59 0.83
N GLY A 140 -1.30 19.84 1.66
CA GLY A 140 -1.80 18.61 2.29
C GLY A 140 -2.54 18.87 3.60
N PHE A 141 -3.49 18.02 3.97
CA PHE A 141 -4.09 18.06 5.32
C PHE A 141 -3.17 17.34 6.32
N ASN A 142 -2.04 17.95 6.68
CA ASN A 142 -1.11 17.33 7.63
C ASN A 142 -0.20 18.36 8.32
N ALA A 143 0.39 17.99 9.46
CA ALA A 143 1.58 18.64 9.98
C ALA A 143 2.61 17.53 10.23
N SER A 144 3.86 17.75 9.86
CA SER A 144 4.89 16.74 10.08
C SER A 144 6.26 17.35 10.31
N VAL A 145 7.07 16.63 11.09
CA VAL A 145 8.49 16.93 11.22
C VAL A 145 9.34 15.78 10.70
N MET A 146 10.23 16.11 9.77
CA MET A 146 11.18 15.16 9.20
C MET A 146 12.61 15.57 9.51
N THR A 147 13.47 14.59 9.80
CA THR A 147 14.91 14.82 9.94
C THR A 147 15.65 14.14 8.79
N ILE A 148 16.16 14.94 7.87
CA ILE A 148 16.91 14.49 6.70
C ILE A 148 18.40 14.39 7.08
N PRO A 149 19.07 13.24 6.94
CA PRO A 149 20.50 13.13 7.24
C PRO A 149 21.32 14.01 6.27
N ARG A 150 22.44 14.57 6.74
CA ARG A 150 23.49 15.07 5.86
C ARG A 150 24.61 14.03 5.80
N PHE A 151 25.10 13.76 4.58
CA PHE A 151 26.21 12.86 4.24
C PHE A 151 26.56 11.79 5.30
N PHE A 152 26.07 10.57 5.10
CA PHE A 152 26.23 9.45 6.05
C PHE A 152 25.59 9.77 7.42
N VAL A 153 26.35 9.75 8.53
CA VAL A 153 25.86 10.07 9.89
C VAL A 153 26.20 11.49 10.35
N PHE A 154 26.72 12.35 9.47
CA PHE A 154 27.27 13.65 9.85
C PHE A 154 26.28 14.81 9.67
N GLY A 155 25.53 15.07 10.74
CA GLY A 155 24.58 16.18 10.81
C GLY A 155 23.24 15.82 10.17
N SER A 156 22.22 16.61 10.46
CA SER A 156 20.88 16.43 9.94
C SER A 156 20.25 17.79 9.68
N LYS A 157 19.30 17.83 8.75
CA LYS A 157 18.45 18.97 8.48
C LYS A 157 17.03 18.62 8.91
N THR A 158 16.49 19.37 9.86
CA THR A 158 15.11 19.19 10.32
C THR A 158 14.19 20.09 9.51
N VAL A 159 13.15 19.51 8.92
CA VAL A 159 12.14 20.19 8.11
C VAL A 159 10.79 20.01 8.81
N LEU A 160 10.13 21.12 9.09
CA LEU A 160 8.74 21.14 9.57
C LEU A 160 7.85 21.53 8.39
N THR A 161 6.88 20.69 8.06
CA THR A 161 5.89 20.96 7.02
C THR A 161 4.54 21.17 7.68
N LEU A 162 3.87 22.26 7.34
CA LEU A 162 2.56 22.63 7.86
C LEU A 162 1.58 22.75 6.69
N GLY A 163 0.58 21.89 6.69
CA GLY A 163 -0.47 21.91 5.69
C GLY A 163 -1.40 23.09 5.88
N LEU A 164 -1.56 23.90 4.84
CA LEU A 164 -2.50 25.03 4.88
C LEU A 164 -3.95 24.58 5.20
N PRO A 165 -4.50 23.47 4.65
CA PRO A 165 -5.84 23.01 5.00
C PRO A 165 -5.97 22.63 6.49
N LEU A 166 -4.93 22.05 7.09
CA LEU A 166 -4.91 21.74 8.52
C LEU A 166 -4.90 23.03 9.36
N MET A 167 -4.09 24.02 8.97
CA MET A 167 -4.06 25.34 9.62
C MET A 167 -5.40 26.09 9.52
N GLU A 168 -6.12 25.92 8.41
CA GLU A 168 -7.47 26.48 8.21
C GLU A 168 -8.55 25.75 9.03
N ALA A 169 -8.35 24.46 9.28
CA ALA A 169 -9.31 23.63 9.99
C ALA A 169 -9.24 23.77 11.53
N LEU A 170 -8.07 24.15 12.06
CA LEU A 170 -7.81 24.19 13.50
C LEU A 170 -7.89 25.62 14.05
N SER A 171 -8.47 25.75 15.25
CA SER A 171 -8.33 26.96 16.06
C SER A 171 -6.88 27.15 16.49
N VAL A 172 -6.52 28.36 16.92
CA VAL A 172 -5.16 28.68 17.38
C VAL A 172 -4.70 27.75 18.52
N GLU A 173 -5.58 27.42 19.48
CA GLU A 173 -5.21 26.57 20.61
C GLU A 173 -5.04 25.10 20.21
N HIS A 174 -5.92 24.57 19.35
CA HIS A 174 -5.75 23.20 18.82
C HIS A 174 -4.49 23.08 17.98
N PHE A 175 -4.20 24.08 17.13
CA PHE A 175 -2.98 24.09 16.32
C PHE A 175 -1.71 24.16 17.17
N ARG A 176 -1.71 24.91 18.28
CA ARG A 176 -0.58 24.94 19.23
C ARG A 176 -0.32 23.55 19.83
N ALA A 177 -1.37 22.84 20.21
CA ALA A 177 -1.26 21.49 20.75
C ALA A 177 -0.70 20.51 19.70
N VAL A 178 -1.23 20.52 18.48
CA VAL A 178 -0.70 19.75 17.34
C VAL A 178 0.77 20.08 17.08
N LEU A 179 1.13 21.37 17.05
CA LEU A 179 2.52 21.77 16.79
C LEU A 179 3.49 21.34 17.89
N ALA A 180 3.04 21.31 19.16
CA ALA A 180 3.84 20.77 20.25
C ALA A 180 3.99 19.25 20.18
N HIS A 181 2.95 18.54 19.74
CA HIS A 181 3.01 17.10 19.46
C HIS A 181 4.05 16.83 18.36
N GLU A 182 3.97 17.51 17.21
CA GLU A 182 4.92 17.35 16.11
C GLU A 182 6.37 17.62 16.54
N MET A 183 6.59 18.74 17.22
CA MET A 183 7.92 19.06 17.76
C MET A 183 8.38 18.07 18.85
N GLY A 184 7.45 17.34 19.47
CA GLY A 184 7.69 16.24 20.40
C GLY A 184 8.50 15.11 19.77
N HIS A 185 8.27 14.78 18.51
CA HIS A 185 9.00 13.70 17.80
C HIS A 185 10.51 13.98 17.67
N ILE A 186 10.90 15.26 17.61
CA ILE A 186 12.30 15.70 17.58
C ILE A 186 12.84 16.11 18.96
N SER A 187 12.05 15.95 20.03
CA SER A 187 12.48 16.26 21.40
C SER A 187 13.73 15.46 21.79
N ARG A 188 14.64 16.12 22.50
CA ARG A 188 15.84 15.47 23.07
C ARG A 188 15.66 15.03 24.52
N ARG A 189 14.46 15.17 25.11
CA ARG A 189 14.20 14.81 26.52
C ARG A 189 14.49 13.33 26.80
N HIS A 190 14.34 12.48 25.78
CA HIS A 190 14.46 11.03 25.90
C HIS A 190 15.46 10.36 24.94
N GLY A 191 16.39 11.15 24.37
CA GLY A 191 17.51 10.67 23.56
C GLY A 191 17.46 11.10 22.08
N ARG A 192 18.52 10.80 21.31
CA ARG A 192 18.67 11.22 19.90
C ARG A 192 18.34 10.12 18.88
N TYR A 193 17.79 9.01 19.35
CA TYR A 193 17.78 7.74 18.61
C TYR A 193 16.48 7.46 17.85
N SER A 194 15.41 8.23 18.08
CA SER A 194 14.07 8.02 17.49
C SER A 194 14.08 8.13 15.95
N GLY A 195 14.55 9.27 15.42
CA GLY A 195 14.59 9.51 13.97
C GLY A 195 15.48 8.52 13.19
N TRP A 196 16.54 8.01 13.82
CA TRP A 196 17.42 7.02 13.18
C TRP A 196 16.76 5.65 13.01
N ILE A 197 15.92 5.21 13.96
CA ILE A 197 15.22 3.92 13.88
C ILE A 197 14.15 3.96 12.78
N TYR A 198 13.41 5.07 12.67
CA TYR A 198 12.47 5.28 11.56
C TYR A 198 13.17 5.20 10.21
N GLN A 199 14.30 5.89 10.08
CA GLN A 199 15.10 5.89 8.87
C GLN A 199 15.66 4.50 8.52
N LEU A 200 16.08 3.73 9.54
CA LEU A 200 16.51 2.36 9.35
C LEU A 200 15.37 1.47 8.82
N ARG A 201 14.16 1.62 9.37
CA ARG A 201 12.97 0.89 8.90
C ARG A 201 12.67 1.22 7.44
N ALA A 202 12.67 2.49 7.06
CA ALA A 202 12.46 2.93 5.68
C ALA A 202 13.54 2.37 4.73
N THR A 203 14.80 2.33 5.18
CA THR A 203 15.89 1.77 4.38
C THR A 203 15.71 0.27 4.15
N TRP A 204 15.32 -0.49 5.17
CA TRP A 204 15.06 -1.91 5.01
C TRP A 204 13.84 -2.19 4.15
N ALA A 205 12.78 -1.38 4.25
CA ALA A 205 11.61 -1.50 3.39
C ALA A 205 11.98 -1.30 1.91
N HIS A 206 12.74 -0.25 1.59
CA HIS A 206 13.25 -0.05 0.23
C HIS A 206 14.20 -1.15 -0.23
N PHE A 207 15.06 -1.68 0.65
CA PHE A 207 15.92 -2.81 0.28
C PHE A 207 15.10 -4.05 -0.09
N LEU A 208 13.96 -4.29 0.57
CA LEU A 208 13.07 -5.39 0.20
C LEU A 208 12.36 -5.13 -1.13
N GLU A 209 11.82 -3.93 -1.30
CA GLU A 209 11.12 -3.51 -2.52
C GLU A 209 12.04 -3.57 -3.75
N GLU A 210 13.30 -3.09 -3.63
CA GLU A 210 14.30 -3.21 -4.70
C GLU A 210 14.62 -4.67 -5.06
N GLN A 211 14.43 -5.64 -4.15
CA GLN A 211 14.68 -7.06 -4.43
C GLN A 211 13.47 -7.74 -5.11
N GLU A 212 12.26 -7.39 -4.67
CA GLU A 212 11.01 -7.87 -5.30
C GLU A 212 10.93 -7.41 -6.76
N ILE A 213 11.27 -6.14 -7.02
CA ILE A 213 11.22 -5.55 -8.37
C ILE A 213 12.32 -6.09 -9.29
N ASN A 214 13.56 -6.27 -8.80
CA ASN A 214 14.70 -6.57 -9.68
C ASN A 214 14.96 -8.06 -9.94
N GLY A 215 14.23 -8.96 -9.26
CA GLY A 215 14.36 -10.40 -9.46
C GLY A 215 15.67 -10.99 -8.94
N SER A 216 15.56 -12.18 -8.33
CA SER A 216 16.60 -12.99 -7.68
C SER A 216 18.05 -12.75 -8.14
N SER A 217 18.78 -11.90 -7.41
CA SER A 217 20.25 -11.92 -7.44
C SER A 217 20.73 -13.33 -7.07
N SER A 218 21.75 -13.86 -7.75
CA SER A 218 22.29 -15.23 -7.52
C SER A 218 22.82 -15.47 -6.08
N ILE A 219 22.82 -14.42 -5.26
CA ILE A 219 23.28 -14.41 -3.87
C ILE A 219 22.10 -14.25 -2.88
N ALA A 220 20.84 -14.25 -3.36
CA ALA A 220 19.64 -14.10 -2.54
C ALA A 220 19.63 -15.00 -1.30
N PHE A 221 19.99 -16.27 -1.48
CA PHE A 221 20.04 -17.25 -0.41
C PHE A 221 20.91 -16.85 0.79
N LEU A 222 21.95 -16.01 0.60
CA LEU A 222 22.82 -15.53 1.69
C LEU A 222 22.12 -14.55 2.62
N TYR A 223 21.05 -13.88 2.20
CA TYR A 223 20.34 -12.91 3.06
C TYR A 223 18.87 -13.25 3.27
N THR A 224 18.18 -13.94 2.36
CA THR A 224 16.73 -14.22 2.47
C THR A 224 16.36 -14.89 3.80
N ARG A 225 17.16 -15.86 4.26
CA ARG A 225 16.90 -16.56 5.53
C ARG A 225 17.01 -15.65 6.75
N PHE A 226 17.95 -14.72 6.74
CA PHE A 226 18.11 -13.74 7.80
C PHE A 226 17.01 -12.70 7.72
N VAL A 227 16.75 -12.14 6.54
CA VAL A 227 15.74 -11.10 6.32
C VAL A 227 14.34 -11.59 6.71
N ASN A 228 13.93 -12.78 6.27
CA ASN A 228 12.61 -13.36 6.61
C ASN A 228 12.42 -13.62 8.11
N TRP A 229 13.52 -13.81 8.84
CA TRP A 229 13.51 -13.93 10.30
C TRP A 229 13.62 -12.55 11.00
N TYR A 230 14.53 -11.70 10.56
CA TYR A 230 14.88 -10.44 11.22
C TYR A 230 13.81 -9.38 11.01
N MET A 231 13.32 -9.21 9.77
CA MET A 231 12.43 -8.11 9.41
C MET A 231 11.11 -8.10 10.17
N PRO A 232 10.36 -9.21 10.26
CA PRO A 232 9.10 -9.19 11.01
C PRO A 232 9.31 -8.87 12.49
N PHE A 233 10.41 -9.36 13.08
CA PHE A 233 10.76 -9.09 14.47
C PHE A 233 11.17 -7.62 14.66
N PHE A 234 12.06 -7.10 13.82
CA PHE A 234 12.49 -5.70 13.89
C PHE A 234 11.31 -4.74 13.69
N ASN A 235 10.42 -5.04 12.74
CA ASN A 235 9.19 -4.28 12.51
C ASN A 235 8.30 -4.26 13.76
N ALA A 236 8.03 -5.41 14.38
CA ALA A 236 7.21 -5.45 15.61
C ALA A 236 7.83 -4.62 16.75
N TYR A 237 9.15 -4.76 16.96
CA TYR A 237 9.84 -4.04 18.03
C TYR A 237 9.90 -2.53 17.81
N SER A 238 10.22 -2.11 16.58
CA SER A 238 10.26 -0.70 16.19
C SER A 238 8.87 -0.06 16.15
N PHE A 239 7.84 -0.82 15.79
CA PHE A 239 6.44 -0.40 15.82
C PHE A 239 5.97 -0.05 17.24
N VAL A 240 6.24 -0.91 18.22
CA VAL A 240 5.92 -0.62 19.63
C VAL A 240 6.73 0.57 20.15
N LEU A 241 7.97 0.76 19.68
CA LEU A 241 8.73 1.96 20.01
C LEU A 241 8.08 3.23 19.43
N ALA A 242 7.56 3.17 18.20
CA ALA A 242 6.85 4.30 17.58
C ALA A 242 5.59 4.66 18.39
N ARG A 243 4.80 3.68 18.83
CA ARG A 243 3.63 3.94 19.70
C ARG A 243 4.00 4.60 21.03
N GLU A 244 5.11 4.22 21.65
CA GLU A 244 5.58 4.91 22.86
C GLU A 244 6.04 6.34 22.55
N GLN A 245 6.56 6.62 21.35
CA GLN A 245 6.92 7.98 20.93
C GLN A 245 5.67 8.85 20.70
N GLU A 246 4.60 8.30 20.12
CA GLU A 246 3.29 8.98 20.01
C GLU A 246 2.77 9.37 21.39
N ARG A 247 2.81 8.43 22.35
CA ARG A 247 2.38 8.68 23.73
C ARG A 247 3.23 9.75 24.41
N GLU A 248 4.54 9.75 24.18
CA GLU A 248 5.45 10.76 24.70
C GLU A 248 5.17 12.14 24.09
N ALA A 249 4.91 12.23 22.79
CA ALA A 249 4.55 13.46 22.10
C ALA A 249 3.22 14.03 22.62
N ASP A 250 2.19 13.20 22.75
CA ASP A 250 0.90 13.57 23.36
C ASP A 250 1.08 14.09 24.78
N SER A 251 1.89 13.39 25.59
CA SER A 251 2.17 13.80 26.97
C SER A 251 2.90 15.15 27.03
N MET A 252 3.86 15.42 26.14
CA MET A 252 4.59 16.70 26.11
C MET A 252 3.68 17.86 25.68
N ALA A 253 2.81 17.63 24.70
CA ALA A 253 1.83 18.63 24.27
C ALA A 253 0.81 18.91 25.39
N ALA A 254 0.33 17.86 26.07
CA ALA A 254 -0.58 17.98 27.21
C ALA A 254 0.07 18.67 28.43
N GLU A 255 1.37 18.44 28.70
CA GLU A 255 2.11 19.16 29.75
C GLU A 255 2.19 20.67 29.46
N MET A 256 2.23 21.06 28.18
CA MET A 256 2.35 22.47 27.77
C MET A 256 1.01 23.20 27.69
N TYR A 257 0.01 22.58 27.07
CA TYR A 257 -1.27 23.22 26.73
C TYR A 257 -2.47 22.66 27.49
N GLY A 258 -2.26 21.62 28.30
CA GLY A 258 -3.31 20.94 29.05
C GLY A 258 -3.85 19.70 28.33
N ALA A 259 -4.19 18.68 29.11
CA ALA A 259 -4.68 17.40 28.60
C ALA A 259 -6.01 17.54 27.84
N THR A 260 -6.90 18.43 28.29
CA THR A 260 -8.18 18.72 27.61
C THR A 260 -7.94 19.32 26.23
N THR A 261 -7.12 20.37 26.10
CA THR A 261 -6.83 20.99 24.79
C THR A 261 -6.12 20.03 23.85
N MET A 262 -5.20 19.19 24.35
CA MET A 262 -4.57 18.16 23.53
C MET A 262 -5.60 17.14 23.03
N ALA A 263 -6.46 16.62 23.92
CA ALA A 263 -7.52 15.68 23.57
C ALA A 263 -8.51 16.26 22.55
N GLU A 264 -8.96 17.49 22.76
CA GLU A 264 -9.83 18.22 21.83
C GLU A 264 -9.15 18.41 20.47
N SER A 265 -7.84 18.70 20.45
CA SER A 265 -7.10 18.84 19.20
C SER A 265 -7.05 17.53 18.40
N LEU A 266 -6.95 16.37 19.06
CA LEU A 266 -7.03 15.06 18.39
C LEU A 266 -8.41 14.81 17.80
N VAL A 267 -9.47 15.11 18.56
CA VAL A 267 -10.85 14.95 18.10
C VAL A 267 -11.14 15.86 16.90
N VAL A 268 -10.80 17.14 17.00
CA VAL A 268 -11.03 18.11 15.91
C VAL A 268 -10.21 17.75 14.68
N THR A 269 -8.94 17.37 14.83
CA THR A 269 -8.10 16.95 13.70
C THR A 269 -8.72 15.77 12.97
N HIS A 270 -9.14 14.72 13.70
CA HIS A 270 -9.75 13.54 13.10
C HIS A 270 -11.07 13.86 12.37
N LEU A 271 -11.92 14.70 12.97
CA LEU A 271 -13.20 15.07 12.37
C LEU A 271 -13.02 15.97 11.14
N LYS A 272 -12.05 16.88 11.18
CA LYS A 272 -11.72 17.75 10.05
C LYS A 272 -11.01 16.99 8.94
N GLU A 273 -10.20 15.97 9.25
CA GLU A 273 -9.59 15.06 8.27
C GLU A 273 -10.66 14.23 7.54
N ALA A 274 -11.60 13.65 8.28
CA ALA A 274 -12.73 12.93 7.70
C ALA A 274 -13.56 13.84 6.78
N HIS A 275 -13.81 15.08 7.22
CA HIS A 275 -14.51 16.07 6.40
C HIS A 275 -13.69 16.51 5.17
N TYR A 276 -12.38 16.67 5.31
CA TYR A 276 -11.46 16.98 4.21
C TYR A 276 -11.50 15.91 3.14
N GLY A 277 -11.39 14.63 3.53
CA GLY A 277 -11.48 13.50 2.61
C GLY A 277 -12.83 13.42 1.89
N GLU A 278 -13.93 13.61 2.64
CA GLU A 278 -15.28 13.66 2.06
C GLU A 278 -15.40 14.78 1.02
N LEU A 279 -14.99 16.01 1.37
CA LEU A 279 -15.04 17.16 0.47
C LEU A 279 -14.14 16.99 -0.73
N PHE A 280 -12.92 16.45 -0.55
CA PHE A 280 -11.99 16.22 -1.63
C PHE A 280 -12.58 15.26 -2.66
N TYR A 281 -13.06 14.09 -2.20
CA TYR A 281 -13.70 13.12 -3.07
C TYR A 281 -14.96 13.69 -3.72
N LYS A 282 -15.83 14.33 -2.93
CA LYS A 282 -17.08 14.91 -3.42
C LYS A 282 -16.83 15.99 -4.47
N ASN A 283 -15.99 16.98 -4.18
CA ASN A 283 -15.75 18.11 -5.07
C ASN A 283 -15.06 17.68 -6.37
N ILE A 284 -14.15 16.70 -6.31
CA ILE A 284 -13.49 16.19 -7.51
C ILE A 284 -14.43 15.28 -8.31
N ALA A 285 -15.05 14.29 -7.67
CA ALA A 285 -15.91 13.32 -8.35
C ALA A 285 -17.20 13.95 -8.89
N GLU A 286 -17.93 14.74 -8.08
CA GLU A 286 -19.14 15.45 -8.52
C GLU A 286 -18.82 16.64 -9.43
N GLY A 287 -17.68 17.30 -9.20
CA GLY A 287 -17.21 18.37 -10.05
C GLY A 287 -16.96 17.90 -11.48
N ALA A 288 -16.25 16.77 -11.65
CA ALA A 288 -15.98 16.18 -12.95
C ALA A 288 -17.26 15.71 -13.65
N ARG A 289 -18.31 15.30 -12.93
CA ARG A 289 -19.62 14.97 -13.54
C ARG A 289 -20.29 16.17 -14.19
N SER A 290 -20.16 17.35 -13.59
CA SER A 290 -20.92 18.55 -14.00
C SER A 290 -20.12 19.52 -14.88
N ARG A 291 -18.78 19.51 -14.80
CA ARG A 291 -17.90 20.47 -15.48
C ARG A 291 -16.76 19.77 -16.20
N SER A 292 -16.44 20.24 -17.40
CA SER A 292 -15.32 19.74 -18.20
C SER A 292 -13.94 20.19 -17.71
N ILE A 293 -13.88 21.17 -16.81
CA ILE A 293 -12.64 21.65 -16.19
C ILE A 293 -12.84 21.86 -14.68
N PRO A 294 -11.78 21.72 -13.87
CA PRO A 294 -11.84 22.03 -12.44
C PRO A 294 -12.31 23.47 -12.18
N PRO A 295 -13.07 23.72 -11.10
CA PRO A 295 -13.29 25.08 -10.60
C PRO A 295 -11.96 25.79 -10.32
N LYS A 296 -11.87 27.08 -10.62
CA LYS A 296 -10.66 27.90 -10.37
C LYS A 296 -10.37 28.15 -8.90
N ASP A 297 -11.34 27.90 -8.04
CA ASP A 297 -11.31 28.09 -6.59
C ASP A 297 -11.48 26.74 -5.86
N LEU A 298 -11.16 25.61 -6.51
CA LEU A 298 -11.38 24.27 -5.97
C LEU A 298 -10.68 24.06 -4.62
N TYR A 299 -9.41 24.45 -4.52
CA TYR A 299 -8.60 24.32 -3.32
C TYR A 299 -9.02 25.35 -2.27
N SER A 300 -9.13 26.63 -2.65
CA SER A 300 -9.53 27.68 -1.70
C SER A 300 -10.95 27.45 -1.16
N GLY A 301 -11.88 26.98 -1.99
CA GLY A 301 -13.24 26.61 -1.60
C GLY A 301 -13.28 25.44 -0.61
N LEU A 302 -12.36 24.49 -0.76
CA LEU A 302 -12.19 23.39 0.20
C LEU A 302 -11.65 23.90 1.55
N CYS A 303 -10.62 24.75 1.56
CA CYS A 303 -10.14 25.43 2.77
C CYS A 303 -11.24 26.25 3.46
N ASN A 304 -12.05 26.99 2.69
CA ASN A 304 -13.20 27.75 3.22
C ASN A 304 -14.23 26.86 3.91
N SER A 305 -14.42 25.64 3.40
CA SER A 305 -15.35 24.66 3.96
C SER A 305 -14.82 24.07 5.27
N LEU A 306 -13.49 23.89 5.40
CA LEU A 306 -12.86 23.44 6.64
C LEU A 306 -12.99 24.44 7.78
N ARG A 307 -13.06 25.74 7.48
CA ARG A 307 -13.31 26.79 8.50
C ARG A 307 -14.71 26.75 9.10
N GLN A 308 -15.67 26.09 8.44
CA GLN A 308 -17.04 26.06 8.94
C GLN A 308 -17.11 25.31 10.29
N PRO A 309 -17.98 25.75 11.22
CA PRO A 309 -18.22 25.04 12.46
C PRO A 309 -18.63 23.59 12.22
N MET A 310 -18.36 22.75 13.20
CA MET A 310 -18.77 21.35 13.18
C MET A 310 -20.29 21.24 13.23
N VAL A 311 -20.83 20.24 12.53
CA VAL A 311 -22.27 19.97 12.40
C VAL A 311 -22.63 18.79 13.30
N GLU A 312 -23.36 19.06 14.39
CA GLU A 312 -23.70 18.09 15.43
C GLU A 312 -24.22 16.75 14.89
N SER A 313 -25.17 16.79 13.94
CA SER A 313 -25.81 15.59 13.39
C SER A 313 -24.87 14.70 12.56
N ARG A 314 -23.88 15.31 11.89
CA ARG A 314 -22.89 14.61 11.06
C ARG A 314 -21.69 14.19 11.90
N ASP A 315 -21.06 15.14 12.56
CA ASP A 315 -19.75 14.96 13.18
C ASP A 315 -19.82 14.05 14.42
N SER A 316 -20.96 14.02 15.12
CA SER A 316 -21.16 13.06 16.22
C SER A 316 -21.20 11.60 15.75
N VAL A 317 -21.66 11.35 14.53
CA VAL A 317 -21.63 9.99 13.95
C VAL A 317 -20.19 9.59 13.65
N VAL A 318 -19.43 10.49 13.02
CA VAL A 318 -18.01 10.28 12.70
C VAL A 318 -17.21 10.05 13.98
N LEU A 319 -17.44 10.88 15.02
CA LEU A 319 -16.77 10.75 16.31
C LEU A 319 -17.05 9.39 16.97
N ARG A 320 -18.32 8.95 17.02
CA ARG A 320 -18.67 7.64 17.59
C ARG A 320 -17.98 6.49 16.85
N ASN A 321 -17.84 6.59 15.53
CA ASN A 321 -17.15 5.58 14.74
C ASN A 321 -15.65 5.57 15.06
N ALA A 322 -15.03 6.75 15.13
CA ALA A 322 -13.63 6.92 15.49
C ALA A 322 -13.31 6.36 16.90
N LEU A 323 -14.21 6.55 17.86
CA LEU A 323 -14.07 6.02 19.22
C LEU A 323 -14.33 4.51 19.32
N SER A 324 -15.08 3.93 18.39
CA SER A 324 -15.36 2.49 18.36
C SER A 324 -14.28 1.69 17.62
N ALA A 325 -13.40 2.35 16.88
CA ALA A 325 -12.32 1.73 16.14
C ALA A 325 -11.32 1.07 17.09
N VAL A 326 -10.96 -0.19 16.80
CA VAL A 326 -9.92 -0.90 17.56
C VAL A 326 -8.55 -0.41 17.10
N THR A 327 -7.61 -0.29 18.03
CA THR A 327 -6.21 0.03 17.72
C THR A 327 -5.65 -0.99 16.70
N ASP A 328 -5.40 -0.52 15.48
CA ASP A 328 -4.83 -1.33 14.40
C ASP A 328 -3.33 -1.55 14.65
N TYR A 329 -2.84 -2.74 14.30
CA TYR A 329 -1.43 -3.13 14.37
C TYR A 329 -0.67 -2.85 13.07
N SER A 330 -1.34 -2.28 12.06
CA SER A 330 -0.74 -1.74 10.83
C SER A 330 -0.42 -0.23 10.94
N ASP A 331 -1.25 0.52 11.68
CA ASP A 331 -1.09 1.95 11.94
C ASP A 331 -0.16 2.22 13.13
N THR A 332 0.82 3.11 12.95
CA THR A 332 1.73 3.53 14.02
C THR A 332 1.05 4.38 15.08
N HIS A 333 -0.09 5.00 14.78
CA HIS A 333 -0.89 5.73 15.76
C HIS A 333 -1.86 4.79 16.49
N PRO A 334 -1.90 4.83 17.84
CA PRO A 334 -2.97 4.18 18.59
C PRO A 334 -4.34 4.76 18.22
N SER A 335 -5.42 3.99 18.44
CA SER A 335 -6.78 4.49 18.21
C SER A 335 -7.06 5.79 18.96
N LEU A 336 -7.98 6.60 18.42
CA LEU A 336 -8.40 7.84 19.06
C LEU A 336 -8.85 7.59 20.51
N ALA A 337 -9.63 6.52 20.74
CA ALA A 337 -10.07 6.14 22.07
C ALA A 337 -8.92 5.85 23.04
N GLU A 338 -7.89 5.12 22.61
CA GLU A 338 -6.72 4.82 23.45
C GLU A 338 -5.94 6.10 23.80
N ARG A 339 -5.73 7.00 22.84
CA ARG A 339 -5.03 8.29 23.06
C ARG A 339 -5.80 9.19 24.02
N LEU A 340 -7.11 9.31 23.86
CA LEU A 340 -7.97 10.08 24.77
C LEU A 340 -7.99 9.49 26.19
N GLY A 341 -7.99 8.16 26.31
CA GLY A 341 -7.89 7.47 27.59
C GLY A 341 -6.56 7.74 28.30
N LEU A 342 -5.45 7.74 27.56
CA LEU A 342 -4.11 8.05 28.09
C LEU A 342 -3.99 9.51 28.56
N LEU A 343 -4.70 10.43 27.92
CA LEU A 343 -4.80 11.83 28.33
C LEU A 343 -5.76 12.03 29.52
N GLY A 344 -6.48 10.99 29.95
CA GLY A 344 -7.46 11.08 31.03
C GLY A 344 -8.68 11.94 30.69
N TYR A 345 -9.00 12.09 29.40
CA TYR A 345 -10.02 13.03 28.92
C TYR A 345 -11.40 12.74 29.53
N GLU A 346 -11.79 11.47 29.61
CA GLU A 346 -13.08 11.03 30.19
C GLU A 346 -13.26 11.41 31.67
N THR A 347 -12.16 11.60 32.39
CA THR A 347 -12.15 11.93 33.82
C THR A 347 -11.93 13.41 34.10
N SER A 348 -11.72 14.22 33.05
CA SER A 348 -11.57 15.67 33.19
C SER A 348 -12.92 16.33 33.49
N ASN A 349 -12.93 17.34 34.37
CA ASN A 349 -14.15 18.06 34.78
C ASN A 349 -14.96 18.64 33.60
N ASN A 350 -14.33 18.85 32.44
CA ASN A 350 -14.95 19.35 31.20
C ASN A 350 -14.84 18.37 30.02
N GLY A 351 -14.20 17.21 30.20
CA GLY A 351 -13.95 16.27 29.11
C GLY A 351 -15.11 15.31 28.93
N ASN A 352 -15.80 15.40 27.80
CA ASN A 352 -16.73 14.36 27.36
C ASN A 352 -16.23 13.85 26.00
N PRO A 353 -15.73 12.60 25.92
CA PRO A 353 -15.22 12.03 24.66
C PRO A 353 -16.30 11.98 23.58
N ASN A 354 -17.59 12.01 23.96
CA ASN A 354 -18.71 11.95 23.03
C ASN A 354 -19.24 13.33 22.60
N SER A 355 -18.73 14.45 23.15
CA SER A 355 -19.15 15.79 22.73
C SER A 355 -18.16 16.39 21.73
N LEU A 356 -18.69 17.16 20.79
CA LEU A 356 -17.86 17.92 19.85
C LEU A 356 -17.15 19.06 20.58
N PRO A 357 -15.81 19.20 20.43
CA PRO A 357 -15.07 20.33 20.98
C PRO A 357 -15.49 21.66 20.35
N ASP A 358 -15.28 22.76 21.09
CA ASP A 358 -15.47 24.10 20.54
C ASP A 358 -14.34 24.41 19.54
N SER A 359 -14.70 24.56 18.26
CA SER A 359 -13.78 24.95 17.19
C SER A 359 -14.05 26.38 16.70
N THR A 360 -14.72 27.23 17.49
CA THR A 360 -15.05 28.60 17.11
C THR A 360 -13.85 29.55 17.27
N GLY A 361 -13.85 30.63 16.50
CA GLY A 361 -12.78 31.64 16.49
C GLY A 361 -11.95 31.62 15.20
N PRO A 362 -10.89 32.43 15.13
CA PRO A 362 -10.03 32.50 13.95
C PRO A 362 -9.25 31.19 13.77
N SER A 363 -9.05 30.80 12.51
CA SER A 363 -8.20 29.65 12.18
C SER A 363 -6.73 29.95 12.49
N ALA A 364 -5.91 28.91 12.63
CA ALA A 364 -4.47 29.07 12.79
C ALA A 364 -3.83 29.72 11.54
N ALA A 365 -4.36 29.44 10.34
CA ALA A 365 -3.94 30.10 9.11
C ALA A 365 -4.25 31.61 9.16
N GLU A 366 -5.47 32.00 9.54
CA GLU A 366 -5.86 33.41 9.69
C GLU A 366 -4.98 34.13 10.71
N HIS A 367 -4.67 33.48 11.84
CA HIS A 367 -3.88 34.07 12.92
C HIS A 367 -2.38 34.18 12.58
N PHE A 368 -1.76 33.10 12.09
CA PHE A 368 -0.31 33.05 11.89
C PHE A 368 0.16 33.48 10.51
N LEU A 369 -0.66 33.33 9.47
CA LEU A 369 -0.30 33.64 8.08
C LEU A 369 -1.06 34.85 7.53
N GLY A 370 -2.29 35.10 8.00
CA GLY A 370 -3.14 36.21 7.55
C GLY A 370 -3.33 36.21 6.03
N GLU A 371 -3.13 37.36 5.40
CA GLU A 371 -3.22 37.53 3.92
C GLU A 371 -2.29 36.59 3.13
N TYR A 372 -1.25 36.03 3.75
CA TYR A 372 -0.39 35.06 3.07
C TYR A 372 -1.10 33.72 2.84
N ALA A 373 -1.99 33.30 3.74
CA ALA A 373 -2.81 32.10 3.56
C ALA A 373 -3.68 32.20 2.31
N VAL A 374 -4.28 33.38 2.07
CA VAL A 374 -5.10 33.64 0.88
C VAL A 374 -4.26 33.52 -0.40
N ARG A 375 -3.07 34.14 -0.43
CA ARG A 375 -2.16 34.05 -1.58
C ARG A 375 -1.70 32.61 -1.86
N LEU A 376 -1.41 31.84 -0.80
CA LEU A 376 -1.06 30.43 -0.95
C LEU A 376 -2.24 29.62 -1.49
N GLY A 377 -3.46 29.89 -1.02
CA GLY A 377 -4.68 29.29 -1.55
C GLY A 377 -4.83 29.49 -3.07
N GLU A 378 -4.68 30.73 -3.54
CA GLU A 378 -4.73 31.07 -4.98
C GLU A 378 -3.60 30.40 -5.79
N GLN A 379 -2.41 30.27 -5.20
CA GLN A 379 -1.30 29.55 -5.82
C GLN A 379 -1.61 28.06 -5.96
N PHE A 380 -2.15 27.43 -4.91
CA PHE A 380 -2.53 26.03 -4.93
C PHE A 380 -3.73 25.75 -5.83
N ASP A 381 -4.69 26.68 -5.95
CA ASP A 381 -5.76 26.60 -6.96
C ASP A 381 -5.19 26.51 -8.38
N THR A 382 -4.22 27.37 -8.70
CA THR A 382 -3.55 27.36 -10.01
C THR A 382 -2.78 26.06 -10.23
N GLN A 383 -2.10 25.57 -9.19
CA GLN A 383 -1.37 24.30 -9.25
C GLN A 383 -2.32 23.11 -9.48
N TRP A 384 -3.42 23.05 -8.72
CA TRP A 384 -4.42 21.98 -8.83
C TRP A 384 -5.14 22.01 -10.18
N GLU A 385 -5.43 23.19 -10.74
CA GLU A 385 -6.01 23.29 -12.09
C GLU A 385 -5.11 22.60 -13.14
N ILE A 386 -3.80 22.76 -13.02
CA ILE A 386 -2.81 22.15 -13.91
C ILE A 386 -2.71 20.64 -13.66
N GLU A 387 -2.53 20.24 -12.41
CA GLU A 387 -2.30 18.84 -12.01
C GLU A 387 -3.53 17.95 -12.29
N LEU A 388 -4.72 18.45 -11.97
CA LEU A 388 -5.97 17.69 -12.14
C LEU A 388 -6.54 17.81 -13.55
N GLY A 389 -6.18 18.84 -14.32
CA GLY A 389 -6.89 19.22 -15.54
C GLY A 389 -7.02 18.11 -16.60
N ALA A 390 -5.99 17.28 -16.79
CA ALA A 390 -6.05 16.18 -17.75
C ALA A 390 -6.99 15.07 -17.28
N ASN A 391 -6.76 14.53 -16.08
CA ASN A 391 -7.57 13.47 -15.48
C ASN A 391 -9.02 13.91 -15.28
N TRP A 392 -9.26 15.20 -14.97
CA TRP A 392 -10.59 15.78 -14.83
C TRP A 392 -11.37 15.75 -16.15
N ARG A 393 -10.74 16.12 -17.28
CA ARG A 393 -11.38 16.09 -18.60
C ARG A 393 -11.72 14.67 -19.02
N GLU A 394 -10.81 13.73 -18.77
CA GLU A 394 -11.03 12.31 -19.04
C GLU A 394 -12.19 11.77 -18.19
N ALA A 395 -12.19 12.04 -16.89
CA ALA A 395 -13.28 11.68 -15.98
C ALA A 395 -14.62 12.30 -16.43
N HIS A 396 -14.64 13.57 -16.83
CA HIS A 396 -15.86 14.23 -17.34
C HIS A 396 -16.40 13.55 -18.59
N GLN A 397 -15.52 13.22 -19.54
CA GLN A 397 -15.91 12.51 -20.76
C GLN A 397 -16.45 11.11 -20.44
N HIS A 398 -15.78 10.39 -19.54
CA HIS A 398 -16.25 9.08 -19.07
C HIS A 398 -17.64 9.16 -18.42
N TRP A 399 -17.88 10.14 -17.54
CA TRP A 399 -19.20 10.36 -16.94
C TRP A 399 -20.28 10.70 -17.96
N LYS A 400 -19.92 11.43 -19.01
CA LYS A 400 -20.86 11.74 -20.11
C LYS A 400 -21.27 10.48 -20.87
N GLU A 401 -20.33 9.57 -21.11
CA GLU A 401 -20.58 8.28 -21.76
C GLU A 401 -21.42 7.36 -20.86
N LEU A 402 -21.08 7.26 -19.57
CA LEU A 402 -21.84 6.51 -18.59
C LEU A 402 -23.29 7.01 -18.46
N ASN A 403 -23.50 8.33 -18.40
CA ASN A 403 -24.85 8.90 -18.34
C ASN A 403 -25.67 8.61 -19.62
N ALA A 404 -25.04 8.67 -20.79
CA ALA A 404 -25.71 8.31 -22.04
C ALA A 404 -26.11 6.82 -22.06
N ARG A 405 -25.23 5.95 -21.55
CA ARG A 405 -25.51 4.52 -21.39
C ARG A 405 -26.63 4.25 -20.37
N ALA A 406 -26.60 4.92 -19.23
CA ALA A 406 -27.64 4.81 -18.21
C ALA A 406 -29.02 5.20 -18.76
N GLU A 407 -29.12 6.25 -19.58
CA GLU A 407 -30.38 6.67 -20.20
C GLU A 407 -30.90 5.66 -21.24
N GLU A 408 -29.99 5.10 -22.06
CA GLU A 408 -30.32 4.00 -22.99
C GLU A 408 -30.90 2.79 -22.23
N LEU A 409 -30.23 2.37 -21.16
CA LEU A 409 -30.63 1.25 -20.34
C LEU A 409 -31.94 1.51 -19.59
N ARG A 410 -32.13 2.73 -19.06
CA ARG A 410 -33.39 3.15 -18.42
C ARG A 410 -34.54 3.02 -19.40
N THR A 411 -34.36 3.47 -20.65
CA THR A 411 -35.37 3.33 -21.71
C THR A 411 -35.68 1.86 -22.01
N LYS A 412 -34.66 0.98 -22.10
CA LYS A 412 -34.87 -0.46 -22.31
C LYS A 412 -35.59 -1.13 -21.14
N TYR A 413 -35.23 -0.76 -19.91
CA TYR A 413 -35.84 -1.26 -18.69
C TYR A 413 -37.32 -0.88 -18.61
N GLU A 414 -37.66 0.38 -18.85
CA GLU A 414 -39.05 0.88 -18.87
C GLU A 414 -39.90 0.22 -19.98
N ASN A 415 -39.28 -0.07 -21.12
CA ASN A 415 -39.93 -0.79 -22.23
C ASN A 415 -39.95 -2.32 -22.05
N GLY A 416 -39.35 -2.85 -20.98
CA GLY A 416 -39.29 -4.29 -20.69
C GLY A 416 -38.43 -5.11 -21.66
N THR A 417 -37.52 -4.47 -22.39
CA THR A 417 -36.64 -5.12 -23.38
C THR A 417 -35.22 -5.37 -22.88
N ALA A 418 -34.87 -4.86 -21.69
CA ALA A 418 -33.54 -5.04 -21.09
C ALA A 418 -33.31 -6.49 -20.59
N THR A 419 -32.09 -7.00 -20.78
CA THR A 419 -31.65 -8.26 -20.15
C THR A 419 -31.44 -8.08 -18.64
N THR A 420 -31.34 -9.18 -17.88
CA THR A 420 -31.04 -9.10 -16.44
C THR A 420 -29.72 -8.37 -16.18
N ASP A 421 -28.67 -8.66 -16.97
CA ASP A 421 -27.37 -7.99 -16.89
C ASP A 421 -27.45 -6.49 -17.21
N GLU A 422 -28.24 -6.11 -18.22
CA GLU A 422 -28.49 -4.69 -18.56
C GLU A 422 -29.23 -3.95 -17.43
N VAL A 423 -30.14 -4.63 -16.74
CA VAL A 423 -30.84 -4.07 -15.57
C VAL A 423 -29.89 -3.95 -14.37
N PHE A 424 -28.99 -4.91 -14.18
CA PHE A 424 -27.92 -4.80 -13.18
C PHE A 424 -26.98 -3.64 -13.48
N GLU A 425 -26.51 -3.50 -14.73
CA GLU A 425 -25.66 -2.41 -15.18
C GLU A 425 -26.29 -1.04 -14.86
N LEU A 426 -27.59 -0.87 -15.17
CA LEU A 426 -28.35 0.32 -14.80
C LEU A 426 -28.42 0.54 -13.28
N ALA A 427 -28.71 -0.53 -12.53
CA ALA A 427 -28.86 -0.45 -11.09
C ALA A 427 -27.57 -0.05 -10.37
N ASP A 428 -26.43 -0.57 -10.83
CA ASP A 428 -25.09 -0.26 -10.32
C ASP A 428 -24.72 1.22 -10.58
N MET A 429 -25.05 1.72 -11.78
CA MET A 429 -24.88 3.13 -12.13
C MET A 429 -25.74 4.06 -11.25
N ILE A 430 -27.03 3.74 -11.06
CA ILE A 430 -27.96 4.51 -10.22
C ILE A 430 -27.51 4.48 -8.75
N ALA A 431 -27.15 3.29 -8.23
CA ALA A 431 -26.70 3.13 -6.85
C ALA A 431 -25.45 3.97 -6.52
N SER A 432 -24.61 4.22 -7.52
CA SER A 432 -23.39 5.01 -7.42
C SER A 432 -23.63 6.54 -7.50
N GLN A 433 -24.89 6.97 -7.66
CA GLN A 433 -25.25 8.39 -7.66
C GLN A 433 -25.64 8.88 -6.25
N PRO A 434 -25.10 10.03 -5.80
CA PRO A 434 -25.50 10.64 -4.55
C PRO A 434 -27.02 10.86 -4.46
N GLY A 435 -27.65 10.28 -3.44
CA GLY A 435 -29.09 10.41 -3.19
C GLY A 435 -29.98 9.37 -3.90
N GLU A 436 -29.45 8.54 -4.80
CA GLU A 436 -30.23 7.54 -5.55
C GLU A 436 -29.98 6.09 -5.10
N ALA A 437 -29.19 5.89 -4.04
CA ALA A 437 -28.85 4.57 -3.51
C ALA A 437 -30.10 3.70 -3.20
N GLU A 438 -31.20 4.28 -2.73
CA GLU A 438 -32.46 3.56 -2.48
C GLU A 438 -33.14 3.04 -3.75
N GLU A 439 -33.08 3.81 -4.85
CA GLU A 439 -33.60 3.36 -6.14
C GLU A 439 -32.74 2.22 -6.69
N GLY A 440 -31.42 2.37 -6.64
CA GLY A 440 -30.47 1.32 -7.01
C GLY A 440 -30.70 0.02 -6.23
N LYS A 441 -30.86 0.09 -4.91
CA LYS A 441 -31.18 -1.08 -4.07
C LYS A 441 -32.47 -1.79 -4.47
N LYS A 442 -33.52 -1.04 -4.87
CA LYS A 442 -34.79 -1.64 -5.34
C LYS A 442 -34.59 -2.41 -6.65
N ILE A 443 -33.85 -1.84 -7.59
CA ILE A 443 -33.59 -2.48 -8.88
C ILE A 443 -32.67 -3.71 -8.68
N LEU A 444 -31.65 -3.63 -7.83
CA LEU A 444 -30.79 -4.77 -7.49
C LEU A 444 -31.57 -5.94 -6.85
N LYS A 445 -32.54 -5.65 -5.99
CA LYS A 445 -33.43 -6.69 -5.44
C LYS A 445 -34.25 -7.37 -6.53
N TYR A 446 -34.76 -6.61 -7.49
CA TYR A 446 -35.47 -7.16 -8.65
C TYR A 446 -34.57 -8.03 -9.53
N VAL A 447 -33.29 -7.66 -9.71
CA VAL A 447 -32.30 -8.51 -10.40
C VAL A 447 -32.15 -9.85 -9.67
N LEU A 448 -31.97 -9.84 -8.35
CA LEU A 448 -31.81 -11.07 -7.55
C LEU A 448 -33.09 -11.91 -7.45
N GLU A 449 -34.28 -11.31 -7.58
CA GLU A 449 -35.54 -12.07 -7.70
C GLU A 449 -35.62 -12.86 -9.00
N LYS A 450 -35.07 -12.32 -10.10
CA LYS A 450 -35.00 -13.00 -11.40
C LYS A 450 -33.84 -13.98 -11.51
N GLU A 451 -32.69 -13.60 -10.98
CA GLU A 451 -31.46 -14.37 -11.04
C GLU A 451 -30.78 -14.40 -9.67
N PRO A 452 -31.17 -15.35 -8.80
CA PRO A 452 -30.68 -15.41 -7.43
C PRO A 452 -29.17 -15.61 -7.31
N GLU A 453 -28.49 -16.13 -8.35
CA GLU A 453 -27.04 -16.37 -8.36
C GLU A 453 -26.23 -15.25 -9.03
N HIS A 454 -26.87 -14.14 -9.41
CA HIS A 454 -26.18 -13.03 -10.05
C HIS A 454 -25.13 -12.40 -9.11
N VAL A 455 -23.86 -12.70 -9.36
CA VAL A 455 -22.72 -12.36 -8.48
C VAL A 455 -22.58 -10.85 -8.28
N GLY A 456 -22.61 -10.07 -9.38
CA GLY A 456 -22.51 -8.60 -9.32
C GLY A 456 -23.61 -7.97 -8.45
N ALA A 457 -24.88 -8.33 -8.68
CA ALA A 457 -26.00 -7.84 -7.90
C ALA A 457 -25.92 -8.18 -6.41
N LYS A 458 -25.48 -9.40 -6.04
CA LYS A 458 -25.22 -9.76 -4.63
C LYS A 458 -24.15 -8.84 -4.03
N PHE A 459 -23.05 -8.64 -4.75
CA PHE A 459 -21.93 -7.84 -4.27
C PHE A 459 -22.30 -6.35 -4.11
N THR A 460 -22.92 -5.74 -5.12
CA THR A 460 -23.33 -4.33 -5.07
C THR A 460 -24.41 -4.10 -4.01
N LEU A 461 -25.47 -4.93 -3.98
CA LEU A 461 -26.52 -4.79 -2.96
C LEU A 461 -25.97 -5.02 -1.56
N GLY A 462 -25.14 -6.05 -1.37
CA GLY A 462 -24.50 -6.32 -0.09
C GLY A 462 -23.67 -5.14 0.40
N SER A 463 -22.88 -4.53 -0.49
CA SER A 463 -22.07 -3.35 -0.18
C SER A 463 -22.92 -2.16 0.27
N LEU A 464 -24.05 -1.91 -0.38
CA LEU A 464 -24.98 -0.83 -0.01
C LEU A 464 -25.64 -1.11 1.35
N LEU A 465 -26.07 -2.34 1.61
CA LEU A 465 -26.66 -2.75 2.89
C LEU A 465 -25.67 -2.59 4.05
N LEU A 466 -24.40 -2.95 3.85
CA LEU A 466 -23.36 -2.75 4.87
C LEU A 466 -23.14 -1.26 5.20
N LYS A 467 -23.23 -0.37 4.19
CA LYS A 467 -23.18 1.08 4.42
C LYS A 467 -24.34 1.57 5.30
N ASP A 468 -25.52 0.97 5.14
CA ASP A 468 -26.71 1.24 5.96
C ASP A 468 -26.69 0.52 7.33
N ARG A 469 -25.59 -0.16 7.65
CA ARG A 469 -25.40 -0.99 8.84
C ARG A 469 -26.32 -2.22 8.92
N ASP A 470 -26.75 -2.73 7.78
CA ASP A 470 -27.56 -3.95 7.69
C ASP A 470 -26.66 -5.19 7.51
N ASP A 471 -26.69 -6.09 8.51
CA ASP A 471 -25.93 -7.35 8.55
C ASP A 471 -26.29 -8.30 7.39
N GLU A 472 -27.43 -8.13 6.74
CA GLU A 472 -27.80 -8.91 5.56
C GLU A 472 -26.78 -8.74 4.42
N GLY A 473 -26.11 -7.59 4.36
CA GLY A 473 -25.02 -7.36 3.41
C GLY A 473 -23.84 -8.30 3.61
N VAL A 474 -23.59 -8.78 4.84
CA VAL A 474 -22.54 -9.77 5.13
C VAL A 474 -22.80 -11.06 4.37
N ARG A 475 -24.05 -11.53 4.38
CA ARG A 475 -24.45 -12.76 3.68
C ARG A 475 -24.22 -12.63 2.19
N LEU A 476 -24.73 -11.56 1.58
CA LEU A 476 -24.63 -11.34 0.13
C LEU A 476 -23.19 -11.21 -0.36
N ILE A 477 -22.33 -10.49 0.37
CA ILE A 477 -20.91 -10.35 0.02
C ILE A 477 -20.17 -11.69 0.10
N ASN A 478 -20.41 -12.48 1.15
CA ASN A 478 -19.77 -13.79 1.28
C ASN A 478 -20.25 -14.77 0.19
N GLU A 479 -21.53 -14.72 -0.20
CA GLU A 479 -22.05 -15.51 -1.32
C GLU A 479 -21.42 -15.08 -2.64
N ALA A 480 -21.33 -13.78 -2.92
CA ALA A 480 -20.68 -13.28 -4.14
C ALA A 480 -19.21 -13.73 -4.22
N ALA A 481 -18.46 -13.60 -3.14
CA ALA A 481 -17.05 -14.03 -3.07
C ALA A 481 -16.86 -15.55 -3.12
N ALA A 482 -17.89 -16.34 -2.77
CA ALA A 482 -17.86 -17.79 -2.92
C ALA A 482 -18.12 -18.21 -4.38
N SER A 483 -18.89 -17.42 -5.13
CA SER A 483 -19.17 -17.64 -6.55
C SER A 483 -18.05 -17.14 -7.47
N ASP A 484 -17.37 -16.06 -7.09
CA ASP A 484 -16.22 -15.51 -7.81
C ASP A 484 -15.07 -15.22 -6.85
N PHE A 485 -14.01 -16.04 -6.95
CA PHE A 485 -12.84 -15.93 -6.08
C PHE A 485 -12.10 -14.60 -6.27
N ALA A 486 -12.18 -13.97 -7.45
CA ALA A 486 -11.57 -12.67 -7.73
C ALA A 486 -12.16 -11.56 -6.84
N LEU A 487 -13.40 -11.75 -6.35
CA LEU A 487 -14.04 -10.84 -5.39
C LEU A 487 -13.58 -11.06 -3.96
N THR A 488 -12.82 -12.12 -3.64
CA THR A 488 -12.42 -12.44 -2.26
C THR A 488 -11.64 -11.32 -1.58
N PRO A 489 -10.62 -10.69 -2.20
CA PRO A 489 -9.90 -9.57 -1.57
C PRO A 489 -10.83 -8.38 -1.27
N PHE A 490 -11.66 -8.00 -2.24
CA PHE A 490 -12.62 -6.89 -2.11
C PHE A 490 -13.69 -7.17 -1.05
N ALA A 491 -14.20 -8.40 -1.00
CA ALA A 491 -15.13 -8.85 0.02
C ALA A 491 -14.51 -8.79 1.43
N CYS A 492 -13.25 -9.22 1.56
CA CYS A 492 -12.55 -9.17 2.85
C CYS A 492 -12.35 -7.74 3.32
N ASP A 493 -12.00 -6.82 2.42
CA ASP A 493 -11.79 -5.40 2.74
C ASP A 493 -13.09 -4.70 3.20
N ILE A 494 -14.18 -4.87 2.44
CA ILE A 494 -15.49 -4.28 2.79
C ILE A 494 -16.01 -4.86 4.12
N LEU A 495 -15.88 -6.17 4.33
CA LEU A 495 -16.34 -6.81 5.57
C LEU A 495 -15.46 -6.44 6.76
N TYR A 496 -14.15 -6.33 6.58
CA TYR A 496 -13.24 -5.81 7.59
C TYR A 496 -13.65 -4.39 8.03
N SER A 497 -13.82 -3.50 7.06
CA SER A 497 -14.23 -2.11 7.31
C SER A 497 -15.58 -2.02 8.03
N TYR A 498 -16.54 -2.85 7.63
CA TYR A 498 -17.85 -2.94 8.28
C TYR A 498 -17.76 -3.41 9.75
N PHE A 499 -17.08 -4.54 10.02
CA PHE A 499 -16.97 -5.05 11.38
C PHE A 499 -16.14 -4.13 12.28
N ASN A 500 -15.10 -3.50 11.74
CA ASN A 500 -14.30 -2.55 12.50
C ASN A 500 -15.11 -1.31 12.88
N SER A 501 -15.85 -0.72 11.94
CA SER A 501 -16.68 0.47 12.19
C SER A 501 -17.90 0.23 13.08
N THR A 502 -18.29 -1.04 13.28
CA THR A 502 -19.37 -1.47 14.18
C THR A 502 -18.88 -1.99 15.53
N GLY A 503 -17.57 -1.91 15.81
CA GLY A 503 -16.98 -2.36 17.09
C GLY A 503 -16.84 -3.88 17.23
N ARG A 504 -16.97 -4.64 16.13
CA ARG A 504 -16.89 -6.10 16.06
C ARG A 504 -15.49 -6.57 15.63
N GLY A 505 -14.47 -6.08 16.32
CA GLY A 505 -13.06 -6.26 15.93
C GLY A 505 -12.61 -7.72 15.76
N GLU A 506 -13.08 -8.65 16.59
CA GLU A 506 -12.75 -10.09 16.46
C GLU A 506 -13.24 -10.69 15.13
N GLU A 507 -14.40 -10.24 14.64
CA GLU A 507 -14.93 -10.64 13.34
C GLU A 507 -14.18 -9.96 12.20
N ALA A 508 -13.81 -8.69 12.36
CA ALA A 508 -12.97 -7.96 11.40
C ALA A 508 -11.64 -8.70 11.16
N LEU A 509 -10.97 -9.15 12.23
CA LEU A 509 -9.71 -9.91 12.15
C LEU A 509 -9.85 -11.23 11.38
N ARG A 510 -11.06 -11.82 11.30
CA ARG A 510 -11.29 -13.03 10.49
C ARG A 510 -11.11 -12.76 9.01
N TYR A 511 -11.52 -11.60 8.53
CA TYR A 511 -11.45 -11.24 7.11
C TYR A 511 -10.05 -10.85 6.68
N ILE A 512 -9.27 -10.23 7.57
CA ILE A 512 -7.82 -10.09 7.37
C ILE A 512 -7.17 -11.47 7.19
N ARG A 513 -7.42 -12.41 8.12
CA ARG A 513 -6.86 -13.78 8.02
C ARG A 513 -7.26 -14.47 6.71
N LYS A 514 -8.49 -14.26 6.26
CA LYS A 514 -8.99 -14.81 5.00
C LYS A 514 -8.26 -14.18 3.80
N SER A 515 -8.06 -12.87 3.82
CA SER A 515 -7.33 -12.13 2.78
C SER A 515 -5.87 -12.58 2.67
N ASP A 516 -5.15 -12.69 3.80
CA ASP A 516 -3.76 -13.16 3.83
C ASP A 516 -3.64 -14.59 3.30
N SER A 517 -4.48 -15.50 3.79
CA SER A 517 -4.47 -16.90 3.33
C SER A 517 -4.81 -17.01 1.86
N PHE A 518 -5.69 -16.15 1.35
CA PHE A 518 -6.03 -16.09 -0.07
C PHE A 518 -4.84 -15.59 -0.89
N GLN A 519 -4.18 -14.52 -0.45
CA GLN A 519 -3.00 -13.95 -1.12
C GLN A 519 -1.84 -14.95 -1.17
N GLU A 520 -1.52 -15.62 -0.05
CA GLU A 520 -0.49 -16.68 -0.02
C GLU A 520 -0.83 -17.81 -1.00
N THR A 521 -2.11 -18.21 -1.06
CA THR A 521 -2.56 -19.25 -1.98
C THR A 521 -2.50 -18.78 -3.43
N LEU A 522 -2.81 -17.51 -3.70
CA LEU A 522 -2.75 -16.89 -5.01
C LEU A 522 -1.32 -16.83 -5.52
N GLU A 523 -0.36 -16.39 -4.70
CA GLU A 523 1.07 -16.36 -5.06
C GLU A 523 1.61 -17.76 -5.37
N LEU A 524 1.25 -18.77 -4.55
CA LEU A 524 1.62 -20.17 -4.82
C LEU A 524 1.00 -20.67 -6.12
N ALA A 525 -0.25 -20.31 -6.41
CA ALA A 525 -0.93 -20.67 -7.65
C ALA A 525 -0.31 -19.97 -8.86
N GLU A 526 0.01 -18.68 -8.78
CA GLU A 526 0.68 -17.93 -9.84
C GLU A 526 2.06 -18.51 -10.14
N PHE A 527 2.84 -18.86 -9.11
CA PHE A 527 4.12 -19.53 -9.29
C PHE A 527 3.97 -20.91 -9.95
N GLU A 528 3.03 -21.73 -9.47
CA GLU A 528 2.72 -23.04 -10.05
C GLU A 528 2.27 -22.94 -11.53
N ARG A 529 1.50 -21.91 -11.86
CA ARG A 529 0.90 -21.70 -13.19
C ARG A 529 1.82 -20.99 -14.18
N SER A 530 2.80 -20.22 -13.70
CA SER A 530 3.81 -19.56 -14.53
C SER A 530 5.04 -20.42 -14.84
N THR A 531 5.17 -21.57 -14.18
CA THR A 531 6.31 -22.48 -14.32
C THR A 531 5.90 -23.87 -14.77
N VAL A 532 6.78 -24.53 -15.54
CA VAL A 532 6.63 -25.91 -15.98
C VAL A 532 7.92 -26.67 -15.66
N SER A 533 7.77 -27.81 -15.00
CA SER A 533 8.86 -28.69 -14.56
C SER A 533 8.69 -30.10 -15.14
N ALA A 534 9.78 -30.87 -15.15
CA ALA A 534 9.76 -32.28 -15.52
C ALA A 534 8.95 -33.17 -14.55
N ASP A 535 8.75 -32.70 -13.32
CA ASP A 535 7.97 -33.40 -12.29
C ASP A 535 6.47 -33.10 -12.35
N ASP A 536 6.03 -32.21 -13.25
CA ASP A 536 4.62 -31.87 -13.41
C ASP A 536 3.85 -33.02 -14.08
N ALA A 537 2.62 -33.27 -13.60
CA ALA A 537 1.71 -34.21 -14.21
C ALA A 537 0.83 -33.51 -15.26
N PHE A 538 0.71 -34.13 -16.43
CA PHE A 538 -0.10 -33.64 -17.53
C PHE A 538 -1.21 -34.63 -17.88
N THR A 539 -2.40 -34.11 -18.15
CA THR A 539 -3.59 -34.86 -18.57
C THR A 539 -4.17 -34.29 -19.87
N ASN A 540 -5.20 -34.95 -20.40
CA ASN A 540 -5.94 -34.43 -21.55
C ASN A 540 -6.56 -33.07 -21.25
N HIS A 541 -6.56 -32.22 -22.26
CA HIS A 541 -7.19 -30.90 -22.19
C HIS A 541 -8.73 -31.02 -22.13
N SER A 542 -9.37 -30.04 -21.48
CA SER A 542 -10.83 -29.95 -21.40
C SER A 542 -11.45 -28.95 -22.40
N ILE A 543 -10.64 -28.39 -23.31
CA ILE A 543 -11.09 -27.43 -24.35
C ILE A 543 -12.15 -28.03 -25.27
N VAL A 544 -13.24 -27.30 -25.51
CA VAL A 544 -14.33 -27.73 -26.38
C VAL A 544 -13.95 -27.66 -27.87
N SER A 545 -14.54 -28.54 -28.70
CA SER A 545 -14.16 -28.70 -30.11
C SER A 545 -14.21 -27.41 -30.93
N GLU A 546 -15.15 -26.50 -30.67
CA GLU A 546 -15.25 -25.23 -31.40
C GLU A 546 -14.05 -24.31 -31.13
N GLN A 547 -13.61 -24.21 -29.86
CA GLN A 547 -12.43 -23.45 -29.48
C GLN A 547 -11.16 -24.10 -30.05
N LEU A 548 -11.11 -25.44 -30.03
CA LEU A 548 -9.97 -26.19 -30.57
C LEU A 548 -9.75 -25.93 -32.06
N GLU A 549 -10.82 -25.85 -32.86
CA GLU A 549 -10.72 -25.52 -34.29
C GLU A 549 -10.26 -24.08 -34.53
N LYS A 550 -10.65 -23.13 -33.67
CA LYS A 550 -10.13 -21.74 -33.71
C LYS A 550 -8.62 -21.72 -33.45
N ILE A 551 -8.14 -22.50 -32.49
CA ILE A 551 -6.70 -22.63 -32.19
C ILE A 551 -5.96 -23.24 -33.39
N ARG A 552 -6.44 -24.36 -33.94
CA ARG A 552 -5.85 -25.01 -35.12
C ARG A 552 -5.74 -24.09 -36.33
N THR A 553 -6.81 -23.34 -36.60
CA THR A 553 -6.84 -22.37 -37.71
C THR A 553 -5.76 -21.31 -37.53
N LYS A 554 -5.59 -20.78 -36.32
CA LYS A 554 -4.55 -19.79 -36.01
C LYS A 554 -3.15 -20.35 -36.17
N LEU A 555 -2.89 -21.54 -35.62
CA LEU A 555 -1.61 -22.23 -35.76
C LEU A 555 -1.24 -22.44 -37.24
N GLY A 556 -2.24 -22.74 -38.09
CA GLY A 556 -2.06 -22.91 -39.53
C GLY A 556 -1.59 -21.66 -40.29
N TYR A 557 -1.71 -20.45 -39.74
CA TYR A 557 -1.14 -19.24 -40.36
C TYR A 557 0.38 -19.11 -40.17
N HIS A 558 0.98 -19.94 -39.32
CA HIS A 558 2.39 -19.87 -38.99
C HIS A 558 3.14 -21.08 -39.56
N GLU A 559 3.77 -20.91 -40.73
CA GLU A 559 4.57 -21.96 -41.40
C GLU A 559 5.78 -22.44 -40.58
N GLU A 560 6.15 -21.73 -39.51
CA GLU A 560 7.28 -22.07 -38.65
C GLU A 560 6.94 -23.16 -37.61
N ILE A 561 5.64 -23.40 -37.35
CA ILE A 561 5.15 -24.37 -36.37
C ILE A 561 4.98 -25.72 -37.06
N SER A 562 5.68 -26.75 -36.55
CA SER A 562 5.60 -28.09 -37.11
C SER A 562 4.65 -29.00 -36.37
N GLU A 563 4.63 -28.90 -35.04
CA GLU A 563 3.71 -29.65 -34.19
C GLU A 563 3.23 -28.73 -33.06
N ALA A 564 1.98 -28.90 -32.64
CA ALA A 564 1.47 -28.27 -31.43
C ALA A 564 0.74 -29.29 -30.57
N TYR A 565 1.07 -29.25 -29.29
CA TYR A 565 0.50 -30.10 -28.26
C TYR A 565 -0.29 -29.25 -27.27
N LEU A 566 -1.46 -29.72 -26.87
CA LEU A 566 -2.30 -29.08 -25.87
C LEU A 566 -2.54 -30.07 -24.74
N VAL A 567 -2.08 -29.71 -23.55
CA VAL A 567 -2.21 -30.52 -22.34
C VAL A 567 -2.81 -29.71 -21.21
N GLN A 568 -3.38 -30.39 -20.22
CA GLN A 568 -3.77 -29.78 -18.95
C GLN A 568 -2.77 -30.17 -17.88
N LYS A 569 -2.18 -29.19 -17.18
CA LYS A 569 -1.33 -29.45 -16.02
C LYS A 569 -2.21 -29.69 -14.79
N GLU A 570 -1.91 -30.73 -14.01
CA GLU A 570 -2.54 -30.92 -12.71
C GLU A 570 -2.01 -29.89 -11.72
N VAL A 571 -2.91 -29.01 -11.27
CA VAL A 571 -2.61 -27.94 -10.30
C VAL A 571 -3.01 -28.33 -8.88
N ARG A 572 -2.29 -27.82 -7.89
CA ARG A 572 -2.59 -28.02 -6.47
C ARG A 572 -3.53 -26.94 -5.94
N HIS A 573 -3.38 -25.71 -6.42
CA HIS A 573 -4.13 -24.54 -5.98
C HIS A 573 -5.17 -24.11 -7.03
N PHE A 574 -6.39 -23.77 -6.59
CA PHE A 574 -7.53 -23.41 -7.45
C PHE A 574 -7.84 -24.48 -8.52
N LYS A 575 -8.12 -25.72 -8.08
CA LYS A 575 -8.29 -26.89 -8.96
C LYS A 575 -9.50 -26.78 -9.90
N GLU A 576 -10.50 -26.04 -9.46
CA GLU A 576 -11.69 -25.65 -10.20
C GLU A 576 -11.37 -24.80 -11.44
N HIS A 577 -10.18 -24.19 -11.50
CA HIS A 577 -9.68 -23.43 -12.65
C HIS A 577 -8.55 -24.21 -13.35
N PRO A 578 -8.86 -24.96 -14.43
CA PRO A 578 -7.86 -25.80 -15.12
C PRO A 578 -6.75 -24.94 -15.74
N LEU A 579 -5.54 -25.50 -15.83
CA LEU A 579 -4.41 -24.88 -16.52
C LEU A 579 -4.11 -25.64 -17.81
N HIS A 580 -4.52 -25.10 -18.95
CA HIS A 580 -4.11 -25.63 -20.26
C HIS A 580 -2.85 -24.96 -20.76
N ILE A 581 -1.93 -25.77 -21.30
CA ILE A 581 -0.64 -25.36 -21.79
C ILE A 581 -0.54 -25.72 -23.27
N LEU A 582 -0.29 -24.71 -24.10
CA LEU A 582 -0.03 -24.88 -25.53
C LEU A 582 1.47 -24.96 -25.77
N CYS A 583 1.92 -26.16 -26.13
CA CYS A 583 3.31 -26.51 -26.37
C CYS A 583 3.58 -26.52 -27.88
N LEU A 584 4.47 -25.66 -28.36
CA LEU A 584 4.81 -25.52 -29.77
C LEU A 584 6.17 -26.16 -30.09
N LEU A 585 6.24 -26.89 -31.21
CA LEU A 585 7.45 -27.38 -31.83
C LEU A 585 7.68 -26.61 -33.15
N THR A 586 8.92 -26.20 -33.43
CA THR A 586 9.27 -25.46 -34.63
C THR A 586 10.38 -26.16 -35.42
N ASP A 587 10.30 -26.18 -36.75
CA ASP A 587 11.25 -26.93 -37.61
C ASP A 587 12.52 -26.15 -37.97
N LYS A 588 12.64 -24.90 -37.54
CA LYS A 588 13.80 -24.04 -37.84
C LYS A 588 14.31 -23.37 -36.58
N VAL A 589 15.64 -23.27 -36.46
CA VAL A 589 16.33 -22.42 -35.48
C VAL A 589 16.06 -20.94 -35.82
N SER A 590 14.83 -20.48 -35.59
CA SER A 590 14.42 -19.09 -35.78
C SER A 590 14.94 -18.26 -34.60
N LYS A 591 15.65 -17.17 -34.89
CA LYS A 591 16.17 -16.22 -33.88
C LYS A 591 15.07 -15.39 -33.20
N LYS A 592 13.79 -15.65 -33.49
CA LYS A 592 12.62 -14.86 -33.06
C LYS A 592 11.55 -15.68 -32.31
N LYS A 593 11.93 -16.70 -31.55
CA LYS A 593 10.97 -17.58 -30.80
C LYS A 593 10.06 -16.82 -29.82
N ALA A 594 10.53 -15.73 -29.23
CA ALA A 594 9.73 -14.90 -28.33
C ALA A 594 8.67 -14.05 -29.07
N ASP A 595 8.93 -13.68 -30.34
CA ASP A 595 8.00 -12.93 -31.16
C ASP A 595 6.85 -13.83 -31.63
N LEU A 596 7.13 -15.10 -31.97
CA LEU A 596 6.11 -16.09 -32.34
C LEU A 596 5.10 -16.35 -31.22
N VAL A 597 5.57 -16.48 -29.97
CA VAL A 597 4.68 -16.61 -28.81
C VAL A 597 3.81 -15.36 -28.67
N ARG A 598 4.36 -14.15 -28.81
CA ARG A 598 3.56 -12.90 -28.78
C ARG A 598 2.58 -12.78 -29.93
N GLU A 599 2.93 -13.22 -31.13
CA GLU A 599 2.05 -13.16 -32.31
C GLU A 599 0.88 -14.14 -32.20
N VAL A 600 1.11 -15.34 -31.67
CA VAL A 600 0.06 -16.33 -31.38
C VAL A 600 -0.85 -15.86 -30.23
N VAL A 601 -0.30 -15.17 -29.22
CA VAL A 601 -1.06 -14.56 -28.10
C VAL A 601 -1.83 -13.31 -28.54
N GLY A 602 -1.26 -12.48 -29.42
CA GLY A 602 -1.80 -11.16 -29.79
C GLY A 602 -3.05 -11.19 -30.66
N GLY A 603 -3.38 -12.33 -31.27
CA GLY A 603 -4.62 -12.53 -32.01
C GLY A 603 -5.70 -13.14 -31.11
N GLN A 604 -6.49 -12.33 -30.41
CA GLN A 604 -7.70 -12.66 -29.61
C GLN A 604 -8.09 -14.16 -29.59
N VAL A 605 -7.39 -14.97 -28.81
CA VAL A 605 -7.99 -16.17 -28.18
C VAL A 605 -8.58 -15.63 -26.88
N GLU A 606 -9.85 -15.89 -26.61
CA GLU A 606 -10.52 -15.32 -25.43
C GLU A 606 -9.77 -15.62 -24.12
N PRO A 607 -9.92 -14.78 -23.08
CA PRO A 607 -8.99 -14.74 -21.95
C PRO A 607 -9.02 -15.92 -20.98
N PHE A 608 -9.78 -16.99 -21.21
CA PHE A 608 -10.18 -17.88 -20.11
C PHE A 608 -9.79 -19.35 -20.15
N ASP A 609 -9.05 -19.86 -21.15
CA ASP A 609 -8.64 -21.28 -21.10
C ASP A 609 -7.23 -21.60 -21.63
N ILE A 610 -6.36 -20.62 -21.93
CA ILE A 610 -4.94 -20.89 -22.24
C ILE A 610 -4.08 -19.90 -21.50
N TYR A 611 -3.47 -20.33 -20.40
CA TYR A 611 -2.68 -19.43 -19.55
C TYR A 611 -1.17 -19.51 -19.80
N LEU A 612 -0.69 -20.49 -20.59
CA LEU A 612 0.73 -20.61 -20.91
C LEU A 612 0.99 -21.17 -22.32
N ILE A 613 1.79 -20.44 -23.10
CA ILE A 613 2.34 -20.90 -24.38
C ILE A 613 3.85 -21.04 -24.24
N MET A 614 4.39 -22.20 -24.60
CA MET A 614 5.82 -22.48 -24.50
C MET A 614 6.34 -23.20 -25.73
N THR A 615 7.64 -23.06 -26.01
CA THR A 615 8.32 -23.81 -27.07
C THR A 615 9.03 -25.00 -26.46
N LEU A 616 8.74 -26.22 -26.93
CA LEU A 616 9.27 -27.47 -26.35
C LEU A 616 10.79 -27.60 -26.55
N GLU A 617 11.35 -26.96 -27.58
CA GLU A 617 12.79 -26.99 -27.85
C GLU A 617 13.62 -26.17 -26.84
N ALA A 618 13.00 -25.22 -26.14
CA ALA A 618 13.66 -24.39 -25.13
C ALA A 618 13.61 -25.02 -23.72
N GLN A 619 13.11 -26.24 -23.60
CA GLN A 619 12.74 -26.89 -22.35
C GLN A 619 13.51 -28.19 -22.16
N PRO A 620 13.66 -28.67 -20.91
CA PRO A 620 14.21 -30.00 -20.64
C PRO A 620 13.50 -31.10 -21.46
N TYR A 621 14.28 -32.07 -21.92
CA TYR A 621 13.79 -33.15 -22.79
C TYR A 621 12.68 -33.98 -22.13
N GLU A 622 12.73 -34.10 -20.80
CA GLU A 622 11.75 -34.80 -19.98
C GLU A 622 10.36 -34.17 -20.07
N ILE A 623 10.26 -32.84 -20.14
CA ILE A 623 8.97 -32.13 -20.29
C ILE A 623 8.34 -32.50 -21.63
N ARG A 624 9.16 -32.53 -22.70
CA ARG A 624 8.71 -32.93 -24.03
C ARG A 624 8.18 -34.37 -24.04
N MET A 625 8.90 -35.30 -23.42
CA MET A 625 8.44 -36.69 -23.31
C MET A 625 7.10 -36.80 -22.57
N ASN A 626 6.95 -36.07 -21.46
CA ASN A 626 5.73 -36.11 -20.66
C ASN A 626 4.52 -35.54 -21.41
N VAL A 627 4.71 -34.45 -22.17
CA VAL A 627 3.67 -33.84 -23.01
C VAL A 627 3.29 -34.76 -24.17
N GLU A 628 4.27 -35.34 -24.88
CA GLU A 628 4.03 -36.25 -26.00
C GLU A 628 3.36 -37.57 -25.58
N ALA A 629 3.54 -37.99 -24.31
CA ALA A 629 2.94 -39.20 -23.76
C ALA A 629 1.43 -39.06 -23.47
N VAL A 630 0.88 -37.84 -23.46
CA VAL A 630 -0.55 -37.59 -23.20
C VAL A 630 -1.38 -37.91 -24.45
N GLU A 631 -2.34 -38.82 -24.32
CA GLU A 631 -3.15 -39.32 -25.44
C GLU A 631 -4.08 -38.25 -26.01
N GLY A 632 -3.87 -37.86 -27.27
CA GLY A 632 -4.67 -36.82 -27.92
C GLY A 632 -4.15 -35.40 -27.66
N ALA A 633 -3.00 -35.25 -27.01
CA ALA A 633 -2.35 -33.96 -26.83
C ALA A 633 -1.92 -33.31 -28.15
N LEU A 634 -1.56 -34.09 -29.19
CA LEU A 634 -1.20 -33.54 -30.49
C LEU A 634 -2.45 -32.95 -31.19
N ILE A 635 -2.53 -31.62 -31.24
CA ILE A 635 -3.68 -30.91 -31.81
C ILE A 635 -3.42 -30.33 -33.19
N TYR A 636 -2.16 -30.15 -33.59
CA TYR A 636 -1.77 -29.62 -34.89
C TYR A 636 -0.46 -30.25 -35.35
N LYS A 637 -0.36 -30.56 -36.64
CA LYS A 637 0.86 -31.02 -37.30
C LYS A 637 0.89 -30.47 -38.72
N SER A 638 1.98 -29.81 -39.09
CA SER A 638 2.18 -29.31 -40.46
C SER A 638 2.30 -30.49 -41.42
N ALA A 639 1.68 -30.34 -42.61
CA ALA A 639 1.63 -31.38 -43.64
C ALA A 639 2.98 -31.60 -44.34
#